data_AF-A0A8C5S6N0-F1
#
_entry.id   AF-A0A8C5S6N0-F1
#
_cell.length_a   1.000
_cell.length_b   1.000
_cell.length_c   1.000
_cell.angle_alpha   90.00
_cell.angle_beta   90.00
_cell.angle_gamma   90.00
#
_symmetry.space_group_name_H-M   'P 1'
#
loop_
_entity.id
_entity.type
_entity.pdbx_description
1 polymer ?
#
loop_
_entity_poly.entity_id
_entity_poly.type
_entity_poly.pdbx_seq_one_letter_code
_entity_poly.pdbx_strand_id
1 'polypeptide(L)'
;MRKKSPGQNQVSVTPIRRSMRLQQEKTAEKNEPQQPRSRADDILQPRESIKAYKKQVDHTKEPPDPPGIPSESGAQLDIGERVEKEKVSLDTPNIQWEVVKDRRSWLQVLDTSKPQSGKVGHLEDTTIPGLRRLGETRRESRQESWTEITPGIKVPPMKKMENTKLPRKASPPKEVHHKWFKCTFSWSSLCFLLFFLLLILSCWLVWKHKVPASLVLGNGSLIWKKFTTLWNGAEECSAQCSLVLLESIPDSLQYPPSSPQNPTIYEGWMNLLSEANSAVEIAAFYFTLRDSDLQMEDPSAKQGLEVFNMLRSLPSRGVKLEVAVNSPQSSKDDTDELTRGGADVQYVKMKELTGGIVHTKLWVVDRKHLYIGSANMDWRSLTQVKELGIALYNCSCLAKDLHRIFAMYRMLGEEGASLPTTWPRDLAAESSLEEPRKIQLNGVEAQVYISSSPPALCSTGRTPDLTAILSTIEDAQEFIYISVMDYEPQCLFCKSKRLWPVIDDALRSAACDKGVTVHLLISCWPHSRETMFVFLESLMVLRKKPLHCPIEVKLFVVPTEGREIPYAHVNHNKYMVTDRVAYVGTSNWSEDYFLHTTGVALVVNQSDVAPEAQSYTLRQQLVDVFLRDWESLYTLPLENHSQCRKQSRE
;
A
#
# COMPACT_ATOMS: atom_id res chain seq x y z
N MET A 1 46.80 -57.44 43.36
CA MET A 1 48.01 -57.88 42.62
C MET A 1 47.72 -57.69 41.13
N ARG A 2 48.35 -56.71 40.44
CA ARG A 2 49.54 -56.86 39.54
C ARG A 2 49.21 -57.72 38.30
N LYS A 3 49.33 -57.29 37.03
CA LYS A 3 50.42 -56.63 36.25
C LYS A 3 49.82 -56.09 34.91
N LYS A 4 50.11 -54.88 34.39
CA LYS A 4 51.32 -54.27 33.73
C LYS A 4 51.41 -54.45 32.18
N SER A 5 51.20 -53.33 31.46
CA SER A 5 52.02 -52.55 30.45
C SER A 5 53.01 -53.25 29.49
N PRO A 6 53.47 -52.65 28.36
CA PRO A 6 54.19 -51.33 28.20
C PRO A 6 53.83 -50.50 26.91
N GLY A 7 54.28 -49.27 26.62
CA GLY A 7 55.24 -48.32 27.22
C GLY A 7 55.37 -46.97 26.44
N GLN A 8 55.98 -45.96 27.11
CA GLN A 8 56.88 -44.82 26.72
C GLN A 8 56.71 -44.06 25.37
N ASN A 9 56.90 -42.73 25.21
CA ASN A 9 57.73 -41.71 25.91
C ASN A 9 57.29 -40.25 25.58
N GLN A 10 57.71 -39.29 26.44
CA GLN A 10 57.52 -37.83 26.41
C GLN A 10 58.48 -37.07 25.45
N VAL A 11 58.20 -35.80 25.12
CA VAL A 11 58.97 -34.58 25.53
C VAL A 11 58.40 -33.29 24.91
N SER A 12 58.44 -32.21 25.70
CA SER A 12 58.03 -30.82 25.50
C SER A 12 59.04 -29.96 24.71
N VAL A 13 58.56 -28.89 24.05
CA VAL A 13 59.41 -27.77 23.56
C VAL A 13 58.76 -26.41 23.84
N THR A 14 59.55 -25.57 24.50
CA THR A 14 59.40 -24.16 24.93
C THR A 14 59.42 -23.16 23.77
N PRO A 15 58.76 -21.98 23.84
CA PRO A 15 59.01 -20.89 22.89
C PRO A 15 60.12 -19.94 23.38
N ILE A 16 61.00 -19.57 22.43
CA ILE A 16 62.15 -18.68 22.61
C ILE A 16 61.72 -17.22 22.44
N ARG A 17 62.26 -16.37 23.31
CA ARG A 17 62.23 -14.89 23.28
C ARG A 17 63.68 -14.38 23.14
N ARG A 18 63.94 -13.35 22.32
CA ARG A 18 65.06 -12.37 22.45
C ARG A 18 64.75 -11.17 21.51
N SER A 19 64.52 -9.94 21.99
CA SER A 19 65.44 -8.94 22.60
C SER A 19 66.18 -8.13 21.51
N MET A 20 66.40 -6.81 21.51
CA MET A 20 66.14 -5.63 22.38
C MET A 20 66.69 -4.35 21.64
N ARG A 21 66.40 -3.16 22.21
CA ARG A 21 67.07 -1.82 22.12
C ARG A 21 66.44 -0.82 21.11
N LEU A 22 66.29 0.48 21.41
CA LEU A 22 66.61 1.35 22.56
C LEU A 22 65.77 2.66 22.44
N GLN A 23 65.51 3.32 23.57
CA GLN A 23 64.81 4.60 23.72
C GLN A 23 65.64 5.82 23.26
N GLN A 24 64.98 6.93 22.88
CA GLN A 24 65.07 8.23 23.60
C GLN A 24 64.06 9.29 23.09
N GLU A 25 63.70 10.19 24.01
CA GLU A 25 62.62 11.18 24.06
C GLU A 25 62.79 12.41 23.13
N LYS A 26 61.67 13.08 22.75
CA LYS A 26 61.30 14.45 23.21
C LYS A 26 60.03 15.02 22.53
N THR A 27 59.23 15.66 23.37
CA THR A 27 58.17 16.68 23.20
C THR A 27 58.01 17.41 21.85
N ALA A 28 56.76 17.52 21.39
CA ALA A 28 56.18 18.75 20.82
C ALA A 28 54.64 18.69 20.72
N GLU A 29 53.98 19.75 21.19
CA GLU A 29 52.55 20.05 21.03
C GLU A 29 52.11 20.08 19.56
N LYS A 30 50.86 19.67 19.26
CA LYS A 30 49.95 20.41 18.36
C LYS A 30 48.56 19.76 18.23
N ASN A 31 47.56 20.54 18.64
CA ASN A 31 46.24 20.76 18.03
C ASN A 31 45.48 19.55 17.45
N GLU A 32 44.44 19.12 18.16
CA GLU A 32 43.26 18.47 17.58
C GLU A 32 42.49 19.43 16.67
N PRO A 33 42.09 19.01 15.46
CA PRO A 33 40.87 19.47 14.83
C PRO A 33 39.75 18.46 15.08
N GLN A 34 38.64 18.95 15.63
CA GLN A 34 37.37 18.22 15.75
C GLN A 34 36.96 17.59 14.41
N GLN A 35 36.74 16.27 14.42
CA GLN A 35 36.10 15.56 13.31
C GLN A 35 34.64 16.02 13.14
N PRO A 36 34.16 16.26 11.91
CA PRO A 36 32.76 16.58 11.68
C PRO A 36 31.89 15.33 11.86
N ARG A 37 30.75 15.51 12.54
CA ARG A 37 29.68 14.51 12.69
C ARG A 37 29.25 13.97 11.33
N SER A 38 29.10 12.66 11.25
CA SER A 38 28.62 11.91 10.08
C SER A 38 27.20 12.32 9.70
N ARG A 39 26.94 12.31 8.39
CA ARG A 39 25.75 12.83 7.71
C ARG A 39 24.70 11.74 7.42
N ALA A 40 24.60 10.74 8.31
CA ALA A 40 23.81 9.51 8.09
C ALA A 40 22.38 9.57 8.69
N ASP A 41 21.97 10.71 9.25
CA ASP A 41 20.68 10.85 9.94
C ASP A 41 19.49 11.20 9.02
N ASP A 42 19.65 11.32 7.69
CA ASP A 42 18.67 11.99 6.82
C ASP A 42 17.71 11.09 5.99
N ILE A 43 17.56 9.80 6.33
CA ILE A 43 16.54 8.93 5.68
C ILE A 43 15.33 8.80 6.59
N LEU A 44 14.54 9.86 6.66
CA LEU A 44 13.63 10.04 7.77
C LEU A 44 12.22 9.54 7.45
N GLN A 45 11.62 8.86 8.42
CA GLN A 45 10.16 8.76 8.53
C GLN A 45 9.48 10.12 8.32
N PRO A 46 8.18 10.17 7.97
CA PRO A 46 7.40 11.41 7.77
C PRO A 46 7.54 12.46 8.89
N ARG A 47 8.01 12.06 10.08
CA ARG A 47 8.29 12.94 11.23
C ARG A 47 9.38 13.98 10.99
N GLU A 48 10.43 13.68 10.24
CA GLU A 48 11.55 14.64 10.16
C GLU A 48 11.60 15.43 8.85
N SER A 49 10.88 15.03 7.81
CA SER A 49 10.50 15.96 6.73
C SER A 49 9.67 17.13 7.28
N ILE A 50 8.90 16.92 8.36
CA ILE A 50 8.16 17.97 9.06
C ILE A 50 9.06 18.80 10.01
N LYS A 51 10.04 18.19 10.69
CA LYS A 51 10.97 18.90 11.60
C LYS A 51 12.10 19.65 10.88
N ALA A 52 12.70 19.07 9.84
CA ALA A 52 13.78 19.69 9.06
C ALA A 52 13.35 21.03 8.46
N TYR A 53 12.08 21.16 8.05
CA TYR A 53 11.53 22.41 7.54
C TYR A 53 11.34 23.50 8.63
N LYS A 54 10.99 23.13 9.88
CA LYS A 54 10.93 24.14 10.97
C LYS A 54 12.28 24.83 11.20
N LYS A 55 13.37 24.09 10.99
CA LYS A 55 14.74 24.61 11.09
C LYS A 55 15.15 25.50 9.91
N GLN A 56 14.50 25.36 8.75
CA GLN A 56 14.73 26.18 7.56
C GLN A 56 13.93 27.49 7.57
N VAL A 57 12.75 27.53 8.20
CA VAL A 57 11.91 28.73 8.31
C VAL A 57 12.46 29.74 9.34
N ASP A 58 13.22 29.28 10.35
CA ASP A 58 13.89 30.16 11.33
C ASP A 58 15.10 30.94 10.76
N HIS A 59 15.43 30.76 9.48
CA HIS A 59 16.54 31.45 8.80
C HIS A 59 16.06 32.32 7.63
N THR A 60 15.04 33.15 7.86
CA THR A 60 14.79 34.34 7.05
C THR A 60 14.76 35.56 7.97
N LYS A 61 15.72 36.46 7.76
CA LYS A 61 16.01 37.67 8.55
C LYS A 61 14.81 38.62 8.61
N GLU A 62 14.42 39.02 9.81
CA GLU A 62 13.65 40.26 10.05
C GLU A 62 14.61 41.42 10.39
N PRO A 63 14.29 42.67 9.99
CA PRO A 63 15.10 43.86 10.28
C PRO A 63 14.82 44.44 11.69
N PRO A 64 15.72 45.27 12.25
CA PRO A 64 15.67 45.64 13.66
C PRO A 64 14.84 46.91 13.91
N ASP A 65 14.12 46.92 15.04
CA ASP A 65 13.46 48.11 15.60
C ASP A 65 14.11 48.55 16.94
N PRO A 66 13.95 49.83 17.35
CA PRO A 66 14.91 50.59 18.17
C PRO A 66 14.63 50.53 19.70
N PRO A 67 15.50 51.11 20.57
CA PRO A 67 15.62 50.68 21.96
C PRO A 67 14.61 51.35 22.92
N GLY A 68 14.11 50.57 23.87
CA GLY A 68 13.28 51.03 24.99
C GLY A 68 14.09 51.26 26.29
N ILE A 69 13.68 52.30 27.03
CA ILE A 69 14.16 52.72 28.35
C ILE A 69 13.31 52.04 29.47
N PRO A 70 13.85 51.79 30.68
CA PRO A 70 13.31 50.80 31.65
C PRO A 70 12.64 51.42 32.90
N SER A 71 11.92 50.61 33.68
CA SER A 71 11.85 50.63 35.17
C SER A 71 10.75 49.69 35.71
N GLU A 72 11.10 48.70 36.57
CA GLU A 72 10.74 48.61 38.01
C GLU A 72 9.32 48.05 38.29
N SER A 73 8.98 47.32 39.36
CA SER A 73 9.64 46.71 40.52
C SER A 73 8.56 45.89 41.29
N GLY A 74 8.96 45.08 42.28
CA GLY A 74 8.07 44.59 43.36
C GLY A 74 7.78 43.08 43.32
N ALA A 75 8.63 42.22 43.89
CA ALA A 75 8.80 41.91 45.32
C ALA A 75 7.72 40.97 45.90
N GLN A 76 8.24 39.87 46.42
CA GLN A 76 7.62 38.66 46.96
C GLN A 76 7.56 38.75 48.49
N LEU A 77 6.55 38.13 49.12
CA LEU A 77 6.53 37.83 50.56
C LEU A 77 5.58 36.65 50.84
N ASP A 78 5.79 36.05 52.00
CA ASP A 78 5.88 34.61 52.25
C ASP A 78 4.90 34.15 53.35
N ILE A 79 4.69 32.83 53.43
CA ILE A 79 4.33 32.00 54.62
C ILE A 79 2.90 32.06 55.22
N GLY A 80 2.31 30.88 55.46
CA GLY A 80 1.40 30.66 56.61
C GLY A 80 0.48 29.42 56.59
N GLU A 81 0.68 28.50 57.53
CA GLU A 81 0.10 27.16 57.77
C GLU A 81 -1.42 26.99 58.10
N ARG A 82 -1.90 25.74 57.88
CA ARG A 82 -2.83 24.85 58.65
C ARG A 82 -4.39 24.94 58.58
N VAL A 83 -4.94 23.84 58.01
CA VAL A 83 -5.96 22.86 58.52
C VAL A 83 -7.28 23.36 59.11
N GLU A 84 -8.42 23.05 58.45
CA GLU A 84 -9.50 22.23 59.04
C GLU A 84 -10.55 21.75 58.00
N LYS A 85 -11.29 20.71 58.41
CA LYS A 85 -12.20 19.85 57.63
C LYS A 85 -13.53 20.53 57.27
N GLU A 86 -14.07 20.22 56.09
CA GLU A 86 -15.52 20.15 55.91
C GLU A 86 -15.92 19.09 54.86
N LYS A 87 -16.81 18.18 55.27
CA LYS A 87 -17.51 17.23 54.41
C LYS A 87 -18.70 17.95 53.79
N VAL A 88 -18.79 17.96 52.47
CA VAL A 88 -20.05 18.22 51.75
C VAL A 88 -20.23 17.12 50.71
N SER A 89 -21.32 16.37 50.88
CA SER A 89 -21.87 15.42 49.90
C SER A 89 -22.47 16.20 48.73
N LEU A 90 -22.13 15.83 47.50
CA LEU A 90 -22.82 16.27 46.30
C LEU A 90 -23.19 15.05 45.45
N ASP A 91 -24.47 15.02 45.10
CA ASP A 91 -25.21 13.95 44.48
C ASP A 91 -24.60 13.43 43.17
N THR A 92 -24.70 12.11 42.98
CA THR A 92 -24.38 11.44 41.71
C THR A 92 -25.55 11.62 40.74
N PRO A 93 -25.36 12.21 39.54
CA PRO A 93 -26.39 12.13 38.53
C PRO A 93 -26.38 10.75 37.89
N ASN A 94 -27.52 10.07 37.99
CA ASN A 94 -27.82 8.81 37.34
C ASN A 94 -27.95 9.04 35.83
N ILE A 95 -26.85 8.91 35.08
CA ILE A 95 -26.85 8.99 33.62
C ILE A 95 -27.08 7.57 33.10
N GLN A 96 -28.32 7.28 32.70
CA GLN A 96 -28.61 6.13 31.85
C GLN A 96 -28.06 6.40 30.46
N TRP A 97 -27.12 5.56 30.02
CA TRP A 97 -26.67 5.53 28.63
C TRP A 97 -27.75 4.88 27.78
N GLU A 98 -28.51 5.67 27.02
CA GLU A 98 -29.25 5.14 25.87
C GLU A 98 -28.25 4.74 24.79
N VAL A 99 -28.08 3.43 24.61
CA VAL A 99 -27.30 2.86 23.50
C VAL A 99 -28.05 3.14 22.21
N VAL A 100 -27.55 4.08 21.41
CA VAL A 100 -28.07 4.38 20.07
C VAL A 100 -27.82 3.17 19.17
N LYS A 101 -28.87 2.38 18.93
CA LYS A 101 -28.87 1.17 18.08
C LYS A 101 -29.13 1.49 16.59
N ASP A 102 -28.64 2.61 16.08
CA ASP A 102 -28.76 2.89 14.64
C ASP A 102 -27.45 2.54 13.89
N ARG A 103 -27.54 1.56 12.99
CA ARG A 103 -26.42 1.05 12.16
C ARG A 103 -26.04 2.02 11.04
N ARG A 104 -26.87 3.03 10.70
CA ARG A 104 -26.59 3.95 9.57
C ARG A 104 -25.81 5.21 9.96
N SER A 105 -25.77 5.58 11.24
CA SER A 105 -25.08 6.79 11.71
C SER A 105 -23.56 6.64 11.87
N TRP A 106 -23.04 5.41 12.01
CA TRP A 106 -21.60 5.15 12.10
C TRP A 106 -20.81 5.50 10.82
N LEU A 107 -21.47 5.45 9.66
CA LEU A 107 -20.85 5.76 8.36
C LEU A 107 -20.93 7.26 7.99
N GLN A 108 -21.67 8.08 8.74
CA GLN A 108 -21.88 9.51 8.43
C GLN A 108 -20.89 10.47 9.11
N VAL A 109 -20.00 9.99 9.98
CA VAL A 109 -19.03 10.84 10.72
C VAL A 109 -17.92 11.44 9.81
N LEU A 110 -17.94 11.16 8.50
CA LEU A 110 -16.93 11.61 7.54
C LEU A 110 -17.31 12.86 6.72
N ASP A 111 -18.42 13.56 6.98
CA ASP A 111 -18.74 14.81 6.27
C ASP A 111 -18.44 16.05 7.13
N THR A 112 -17.18 16.52 7.10
CA THR A 112 -16.80 17.85 7.64
C THR A 112 -16.80 18.93 6.56
N SER A 113 -17.61 18.79 5.51
CA SER A 113 -17.70 19.74 4.41
C SER A 113 -19.07 20.40 4.27
N LYS A 114 -19.49 21.23 5.25
CA LYS A 114 -20.49 22.30 4.99
C LYS A 114 -20.51 23.38 6.09
N PRO A 115 -20.53 24.67 5.71
CA PRO A 115 -20.87 25.76 6.64
C PRO A 115 -22.37 25.74 6.96
N GLN A 116 -22.70 25.92 8.24
CA GLN A 116 -24.09 26.03 8.70
C GLN A 116 -24.75 27.32 8.18
N SER A 117 -25.89 27.17 7.50
CA SER A 117 -26.90 28.21 7.32
C SER A 117 -28.27 27.58 7.52
N GLY A 118 -28.99 28.04 8.55
CA GLY A 118 -30.23 27.40 9.01
C GLY A 118 -31.46 27.66 8.15
N LYS A 119 -32.47 26.81 8.35
CA LYS A 119 -33.84 27.18 8.73
C LYS A 119 -34.67 25.91 8.99
N VAL A 120 -35.48 26.01 10.05
CA VAL A 120 -36.43 25.02 10.57
C VAL A 120 -37.60 24.81 9.60
N GLY A 121 -38.06 23.57 9.48
CA GLY A 121 -39.32 23.18 8.83
C GLY A 121 -39.75 21.78 9.25
N HIS A 122 -40.99 21.67 9.74
CA HIS A 122 -41.62 20.55 10.43
C HIS A 122 -42.27 19.50 9.49
N LEU A 123 -42.54 18.31 10.05
CA LEU A 123 -43.52 17.26 9.64
C LEU A 123 -43.16 16.44 8.37
N GLU A 124 -43.44 15.14 8.25
CA GLU A 124 -44.46 14.28 8.87
C GLU A 124 -44.09 12.79 8.73
N ASP A 125 -44.56 12.01 9.70
CA ASP A 125 -44.44 10.57 9.86
C ASP A 125 -45.44 9.82 8.95
N THR A 126 -45.04 8.73 8.32
CA THR A 126 -45.99 7.73 7.80
C THR A 126 -45.39 6.33 7.82
N THR A 127 -46.07 5.50 8.59
CA THR A 127 -45.84 4.09 8.90
C THR A 127 -46.50 3.16 7.87
N ILE A 128 -46.21 1.84 8.01
CA ILE A 128 -46.99 0.63 7.60
C ILE A 128 -46.44 -0.10 6.33
N PRO A 129 -46.37 -1.47 6.27
CA PRO A 129 -45.98 -2.48 7.26
C PRO A 129 -45.15 -3.66 6.67
N GLY A 130 -44.68 -4.56 7.55
CA GLY A 130 -43.92 -5.75 7.19
C GLY A 130 -44.70 -6.88 6.48
N LEU A 131 -43.93 -7.78 5.85
CA LEU A 131 -44.41 -9.08 5.39
C LEU A 131 -43.60 -10.22 6.03
N ARG A 132 -44.35 -11.28 6.35
CA ARG A 132 -43.98 -12.42 7.19
C ARG A 132 -42.97 -13.38 6.57
N ARG A 133 -42.19 -13.94 7.48
CA ARG A 133 -41.58 -15.28 7.50
C ARG A 133 -42.49 -16.36 6.89
N LEU A 134 -41.93 -17.22 6.05
CA LEU A 134 -42.41 -18.59 5.82
C LEU A 134 -41.29 -19.54 6.23
N GLY A 135 -41.61 -20.49 7.11
CA GLY A 135 -40.70 -21.52 7.58
C GLY A 135 -40.86 -22.84 6.83
N GLU A 136 -39.87 -23.70 7.11
CA GLU A 136 -39.88 -25.17 7.04
C GLU A 136 -39.81 -25.84 5.66
N THR A 137 -38.70 -26.53 5.41
CA THR A 137 -38.67 -27.99 5.65
C THR A 137 -37.24 -28.54 5.70
N ARG A 138 -37.00 -29.23 6.81
CA ARG A 138 -35.85 -30.07 7.15
C ARG A 138 -36.01 -31.42 6.45
N ARG A 139 -34.98 -31.91 5.77
CA ARG A 139 -34.89 -33.32 5.38
C ARG A 139 -33.51 -33.86 5.78
N GLU A 140 -33.51 -34.63 6.86
CA GLU A 140 -32.41 -35.50 7.25
C GLU A 140 -32.35 -36.72 6.30
N SER A 141 -31.14 -37.17 5.98
CA SER A 141 -30.89 -38.55 5.59
C SER A 141 -29.64 -39.06 6.30
N ARG A 142 -29.83 -40.13 7.07
CA ARG A 142 -28.82 -40.91 7.77
C ARG A 142 -27.85 -41.60 6.79
N GLN A 143 -26.56 -41.35 7.01
CA GLN A 143 -25.47 -42.30 7.26
C GLN A 143 -25.66 -43.79 6.88
N GLU A 144 -24.79 -44.29 6.00
CA GLU A 144 -24.19 -45.64 6.11
C GLU A 144 -22.71 -45.61 5.71
N SER A 145 -21.94 -46.39 6.46
CA SER A 145 -20.48 -46.54 6.47
C SER A 145 -20.09 -47.76 5.63
N TRP A 146 -19.03 -47.65 4.83
CA TRP A 146 -18.20 -48.79 4.44
C TRP A 146 -16.73 -48.36 4.33
N THR A 147 -15.88 -49.17 4.97
CA THR A 147 -14.43 -49.09 5.09
C THR A 147 -13.69 -49.54 3.82
N GLU A 148 -12.53 -48.92 3.60
CA GLU A 148 -11.28 -49.38 2.96
C GLU A 148 -11.32 -50.39 1.79
N ILE A 149 -10.67 -50.04 0.68
CA ILE A 149 -9.58 -50.81 0.03
C ILE A 149 -8.95 -49.94 -1.07
N THR A 150 -7.63 -49.76 -0.97
CA THR A 150 -6.72 -49.13 -1.94
C THR A 150 -6.45 -50.06 -3.13
N PRO A 151 -6.15 -49.51 -4.32
CA PRO A 151 -5.01 -50.04 -5.07
C PRO A 151 -4.10 -48.94 -5.63
N GLY A 152 -2.80 -49.09 -5.32
CA GLY A 152 -1.73 -48.28 -5.90
C GLY A 152 -1.50 -48.60 -7.38
N ILE A 153 -1.36 -47.54 -8.18
CA ILE A 153 -0.90 -47.62 -9.56
C ILE A 153 0.50 -46.99 -9.63
N LYS A 154 1.45 -47.80 -10.07
CA LYS A 154 2.87 -47.45 -10.29
C LYS A 154 2.98 -46.53 -11.51
N VAL A 155 3.66 -45.40 -11.33
CA VAL A 155 4.08 -44.49 -12.43
C VAL A 155 5.53 -44.85 -12.83
N PRO A 156 5.81 -45.16 -14.10
CA PRO A 156 7.19 -45.28 -14.61
C PRO A 156 7.72 -43.92 -15.11
N PRO A 157 9.05 -43.71 -15.16
CA PRO A 157 9.67 -42.40 -15.33
C PRO A 157 9.73 -41.99 -16.81
N MET A 158 9.33 -40.75 -17.12
CA MET A 158 9.58 -40.16 -18.44
C MET A 158 10.99 -39.54 -18.50
N LYS A 159 11.79 -40.06 -19.42
CA LYS A 159 13.11 -39.57 -19.80
C LYS A 159 13.01 -38.28 -20.62
N LYS A 160 14.00 -37.40 -20.40
CA LYS A 160 14.40 -36.29 -21.29
C LYS A 160 14.44 -36.76 -22.74
N MET A 161 13.93 -35.93 -23.66
CA MET A 161 14.18 -36.09 -25.08
C MET A 161 14.68 -34.77 -25.69
N GLU A 162 15.81 -34.92 -26.34
CA GLU A 162 16.70 -33.94 -26.94
C GLU A 162 16.28 -33.66 -28.39
N ASN A 163 16.65 -32.48 -28.88
CA ASN A 163 16.36 -31.96 -30.22
C ASN A 163 17.00 -32.80 -31.33
N THR A 164 16.21 -33.22 -32.33
CA THR A 164 16.75 -33.65 -33.64
C THR A 164 15.89 -33.16 -34.81
N LYS A 165 16.56 -32.57 -35.80
CA LYS A 165 16.06 -31.94 -37.03
C LYS A 165 15.69 -32.94 -38.15
N LEU A 166 14.90 -32.41 -39.12
CA LEU A 166 14.75 -32.70 -40.57
C LEU A 166 13.58 -33.62 -41.02
N PRO A 167 13.04 -33.50 -42.27
CA PRO A 167 13.36 -32.56 -43.37
C PRO A 167 12.15 -31.82 -44.05
N ARG A 168 12.49 -30.78 -44.85
CA ARG A 168 11.63 -30.03 -45.77
C ARG A 168 11.08 -30.90 -46.92
N LYS A 169 9.82 -30.71 -47.31
CA LYS A 169 9.26 -31.10 -48.62
C LYS A 169 8.69 -29.89 -49.35
N ALA A 170 8.90 -29.90 -50.67
CA ALA A 170 8.79 -28.79 -51.61
C ALA A 170 7.35 -28.40 -52.00
N SER A 171 7.19 -27.13 -52.34
CA SER A 171 5.99 -26.51 -52.93
C SER A 171 5.99 -26.59 -54.47
N PRO A 172 4.85 -26.84 -55.14
CA PRO A 172 4.68 -26.64 -56.58
C PRO A 172 4.08 -25.25 -56.93
N PRO A 173 4.09 -24.84 -58.22
CA PRO A 173 4.38 -23.47 -58.64
C PRO A 173 3.17 -22.56 -58.89
N LYS A 174 3.47 -21.26 -58.99
CA LYS A 174 2.57 -20.15 -59.31
C LYS A 174 2.14 -20.18 -60.77
N GLU A 175 0.83 -20.22 -61.02
CA GLU A 175 0.23 -19.82 -62.29
C GLU A 175 -0.18 -18.35 -62.28
N VAL A 176 0.17 -17.66 -63.36
CA VAL A 176 -0.18 -16.27 -63.65
C VAL A 176 -1.42 -16.28 -64.53
N HIS A 177 -2.53 -15.72 -64.06
CA HIS A 177 -3.68 -15.41 -64.91
C HIS A 177 -3.99 -13.91 -64.89
N HIS A 178 -3.96 -13.32 -66.09
CA HIS A 178 -4.30 -11.93 -66.37
C HIS A 178 -5.81 -11.75 -66.54
N LYS A 179 -6.31 -10.64 -65.97
CA LYS A 179 -7.51 -9.84 -66.32
C LYS A 179 -8.89 -10.49 -66.14
N TRP A 180 -9.71 -9.86 -65.29
CA TRP A 180 -10.82 -8.98 -65.73
C TRP A 180 -11.32 -8.15 -64.53
N PHE A 181 -11.15 -6.83 -64.57
CA PHE A 181 -11.74 -5.91 -63.61
C PHE A 181 -13.26 -5.87 -63.85
N LYS A 182 -14.02 -6.64 -63.06
CA LYS A 182 -15.44 -6.33 -62.84
C LYS A 182 -15.49 -5.30 -61.72
N CYS A 183 -15.83 -4.06 -62.09
CA CYS A 183 -16.24 -3.02 -61.15
C CYS A 183 -17.47 -3.51 -60.39
N THR A 184 -17.27 -4.16 -59.23
CA THR A 184 -18.32 -4.33 -58.25
C THR A 184 -18.49 -2.98 -57.57
N PHE A 185 -19.52 -2.26 -58.00
CA PHE A 185 -19.92 -1.00 -57.41
C PHE A 185 -20.31 -1.25 -55.95
N SER A 186 -19.35 -0.98 -55.05
CA SER A 186 -19.49 -1.27 -53.64
C SER A 186 -20.62 -0.42 -53.06
N TRP A 187 -21.55 -1.06 -52.36
CA TRP A 187 -22.64 -0.38 -51.65
C TRP A 187 -22.13 0.72 -50.71
N SER A 188 -20.92 0.56 -50.16
CA SER A 188 -20.26 1.59 -49.36
C SER A 188 -19.92 2.86 -50.17
N SER A 189 -19.48 2.76 -51.42
CA SER A 189 -19.28 3.94 -52.28
C SER A 189 -20.59 4.67 -52.58
N LEU A 190 -21.69 3.94 -52.75
CA LEU A 190 -23.01 4.54 -52.94
C LEU A 190 -23.46 5.29 -51.68
N CYS A 191 -23.27 4.70 -50.50
CA CYS A 191 -23.58 5.33 -49.22
C CYS A 191 -22.71 6.57 -48.95
N PHE A 192 -21.42 6.53 -49.29
CA PHE A 192 -20.54 7.70 -49.19
C PHE A 192 -20.97 8.84 -50.13
N LEU A 193 -21.34 8.52 -51.37
CA LEU A 193 -21.86 9.50 -52.33
C LEU A 193 -23.19 10.12 -51.85
N LEU A 194 -24.09 9.30 -51.30
CA LEU A 194 -25.37 9.75 -50.75
C LEU A 194 -25.17 10.66 -49.53
N PHE A 195 -24.21 10.33 -48.66
CA PHE A 195 -23.87 11.15 -47.51
C PHE A 195 -23.34 12.54 -47.91
N PHE A 196 -22.42 12.60 -48.87
CA PHE A 196 -21.91 13.89 -49.37
C PHE A 196 -22.98 14.69 -50.11
N LEU A 197 -23.86 14.05 -50.88
CA LEU A 197 -25.00 14.72 -51.52
C LEU A 197 -25.97 15.32 -50.50
N LEU A 198 -26.25 14.60 -49.40
CA LEU A 198 -27.10 15.11 -48.31
C LEU A 198 -26.44 16.27 -47.55
N LEU A 199 -25.12 16.23 -47.38
CA LEU A 199 -24.33 17.32 -46.77
C LEU A 199 -24.31 18.57 -47.66
N ILE A 200 -24.18 18.41 -48.97
CA ILE A 200 -24.24 19.52 -49.93
C ILE A 200 -25.66 20.11 -49.96
N LEU A 201 -26.69 19.27 -49.97
CA LEU A 201 -28.09 19.71 -49.96
C LEU A 201 -28.45 20.45 -48.66
N SER A 202 -27.94 19.99 -47.51
CA SER A 202 -28.16 20.66 -46.23
C SER A 202 -27.43 22.00 -46.16
N CYS A 203 -26.18 22.09 -46.64
CA CYS A 203 -25.46 23.36 -46.79
C CYS A 203 -26.18 24.32 -47.74
N TRP A 204 -26.73 23.82 -48.85
CA TRP A 204 -27.49 24.64 -49.80
C TRP A 204 -28.80 25.15 -49.22
N LEU A 205 -29.51 24.34 -48.43
CA LEU A 205 -30.73 24.74 -47.72
C LEU A 205 -30.46 25.82 -46.66
N VAL A 206 -29.36 25.68 -45.91
CA VAL A 206 -28.93 26.70 -44.92
C VAL A 206 -28.55 28.01 -45.62
N TRP A 207 -27.84 27.95 -46.75
CA TRP A 207 -27.48 29.13 -47.54
C TRP A 207 -28.72 29.83 -48.10
N LYS A 208 -29.65 29.09 -48.73
CA LYS A 208 -30.78 29.69 -49.46
C LYS A 208 -31.87 30.22 -48.53
N HIS A 209 -32.10 29.58 -47.38
CA HIS A 209 -33.24 29.90 -46.51
C HIS A 209 -32.88 30.63 -45.21
N LYS A 210 -31.60 30.97 -44.98
CA LYS A 210 -31.12 31.66 -43.76
C LYS A 210 -31.66 31.03 -42.45
N VAL A 211 -31.86 29.71 -42.44
CA VAL A 211 -32.34 28.99 -41.27
C VAL A 211 -31.15 28.78 -40.33
N PRO A 212 -31.24 29.13 -39.04
CA PRO A 212 -30.15 28.93 -38.09
C PRO A 212 -29.81 27.43 -37.98
N ALA A 213 -28.52 27.11 -38.01
CA ALA A 213 -27.98 25.74 -38.01
C ALA A 213 -28.45 24.88 -36.81
N SER A 214 -28.99 25.51 -35.76
CA SER A 214 -29.56 24.86 -34.58
C SER A 214 -30.81 24.03 -34.85
N LEU A 215 -31.55 24.28 -35.95
CA LEU A 215 -32.79 23.55 -36.26
C LEU A 215 -32.60 22.28 -37.11
N VAL A 216 -31.42 22.06 -37.70
CA VAL A 216 -31.12 20.88 -38.55
C VAL A 216 -30.42 19.76 -37.78
N LEU A 217 -29.90 20.04 -36.57
CA LEU A 217 -29.26 19.05 -35.68
C LEU A 217 -30.13 18.64 -34.48
N GLY A 218 -31.44 18.94 -34.53
CA GLY A 218 -32.42 18.53 -33.52
C GLY A 218 -32.83 17.07 -33.66
N ASN A 219 -31.88 16.15 -33.42
CA ASN A 219 -32.03 14.71 -33.08
C ASN A 219 -30.70 13.94 -33.24
N GLY A 220 -29.60 14.62 -33.58
CA GLY A 220 -28.27 14.01 -33.73
C GLY A 220 -27.66 13.49 -32.43
N SER A 221 -28.17 13.85 -31.25
CA SER A 221 -27.60 13.46 -29.94
C SER A 221 -27.63 11.95 -29.70
N LEU A 222 -28.70 11.25 -30.13
CA LEU A 222 -28.82 9.80 -29.92
C LEU A 222 -27.98 9.00 -30.92
N ILE A 223 -27.89 9.49 -32.16
CA ILE A 223 -27.12 8.88 -33.24
C ILE A 223 -25.64 9.12 -32.98
N TRP A 224 -25.24 10.32 -32.56
CA TRP A 224 -23.86 10.62 -32.17
C TRP A 224 -23.42 9.81 -30.95
N LYS A 225 -24.28 9.65 -29.93
CA LYS A 225 -24.02 8.73 -28.81
C LYS A 225 -23.79 7.29 -29.27
N LYS A 226 -24.66 6.77 -30.16
CA LYS A 226 -24.51 5.42 -30.73
C LYS A 226 -23.28 5.29 -31.61
N PHE A 227 -22.94 6.31 -32.39
CA PHE A 227 -21.75 6.36 -33.23
C PHE A 227 -20.47 6.45 -32.39
N THR A 228 -20.47 7.23 -31.30
CA THR A 228 -19.34 7.28 -30.35
C THR A 228 -19.14 5.97 -29.62
N THR A 229 -20.21 5.21 -29.29
CA THR A 229 -20.07 3.85 -28.75
C THR A 229 -19.71 2.79 -29.80
N LEU A 230 -19.94 3.05 -31.09
CA LEU A 230 -19.52 2.16 -32.18
C LEU A 230 -18.07 2.42 -32.60
N TRP A 231 -17.57 3.64 -32.42
CA TRP A 231 -16.24 4.09 -32.84
C TRP A 231 -15.23 4.15 -31.69
N ASN A 232 -15.69 4.40 -30.46
CA ASN A 232 -15.00 3.95 -29.27
C ASN A 232 -15.30 2.46 -29.18
N GLY A 233 -14.48 1.63 -29.84
CA GLY A 233 -14.24 0.32 -29.29
C GLY A 233 -13.75 0.55 -27.87
N ALA A 234 -14.65 0.51 -26.89
CA ALA A 234 -14.28 0.35 -25.51
C ALA A 234 -13.56 -0.98 -25.51
N GLU A 235 -12.23 -0.90 -25.59
CA GLU A 235 -11.35 -2.05 -25.59
C GLU A 235 -11.76 -2.86 -24.36
N GLU A 236 -12.44 -3.98 -24.60
CA GLU A 236 -13.05 -4.78 -23.55
C GLU A 236 -11.91 -5.18 -22.61
N CYS A 237 -11.92 -4.60 -21.42
CA CYS A 237 -10.77 -4.70 -20.55
C CYS A 237 -10.66 -6.14 -20.04
N SER A 238 -9.43 -6.66 -19.91
CA SER A 238 -9.23 -8.08 -19.64
C SER A 238 -9.80 -8.45 -18.27
N ALA A 239 -10.81 -9.31 -18.27
CA ALA A 239 -11.38 -9.89 -17.06
C ALA A 239 -10.54 -11.04 -16.50
N GLN A 240 -9.52 -11.52 -17.23
CA GLN A 240 -8.60 -12.55 -16.77
C GLN A 240 -7.27 -11.91 -16.41
N CYS A 241 -6.94 -11.92 -15.12
CA CYS A 241 -5.72 -11.35 -14.59
C CYS A 241 -4.86 -12.46 -13.98
N SER A 242 -3.54 -12.36 -14.15
CA SER A 242 -2.59 -13.19 -13.41
C SER A 242 -2.11 -12.42 -12.19
N LEU A 243 -2.30 -12.97 -11.00
CA LEU A 243 -1.92 -12.36 -9.73
C LEU A 243 -0.71 -13.07 -9.15
N VAL A 244 0.25 -12.28 -8.67
CA VAL A 244 1.41 -12.77 -7.91
C VAL A 244 1.51 -11.99 -6.61
N LEU A 245 1.49 -12.70 -5.48
CA LEU A 245 1.86 -12.17 -4.18
C LEU A 245 3.39 -12.11 -4.10
N LEU A 246 3.94 -10.98 -3.68
CA LEU A 246 5.37 -10.73 -3.62
C LEU A 246 5.80 -10.41 -2.19
N GLU A 247 6.98 -10.89 -1.78
CA GLU A 247 7.57 -10.57 -0.49
C GLU A 247 9.05 -10.24 -0.61
N SER A 248 9.51 -9.15 0.01
CA SER A 248 10.93 -9.04 0.34
C SER A 248 11.12 -9.60 1.74
N ILE A 249 12.00 -10.59 1.87
CA ILE A 249 12.33 -11.24 3.14
C ILE A 249 13.82 -11.00 3.38
N PRO A 250 14.19 -10.24 4.42
CA PRO A 250 15.60 -10.04 4.77
C PRO A 250 16.30 -11.36 5.08
N ASP A 251 17.59 -11.46 4.76
CA ASP A 251 18.37 -12.69 4.97
C ASP A 251 18.42 -13.15 6.44
N SER A 252 18.19 -12.23 7.39
CA SER A 252 18.08 -12.52 8.82
C SER A 252 16.78 -13.24 9.21
N LEU A 253 15.81 -13.34 8.30
CA LEU A 253 14.59 -14.13 8.46
C LEU A 253 14.70 -15.44 7.69
N GLN A 254 14.79 -16.54 8.43
CA GLN A 254 14.88 -17.89 7.90
C GLN A 254 13.64 -18.67 8.31
N TYR A 255 12.87 -19.09 7.30
CA TYR A 255 11.71 -19.94 7.49
C TYR A 255 12.04 -21.39 7.12
N PRO A 256 11.40 -22.38 7.75
CA PRO A 256 11.48 -23.77 7.32
C PRO A 256 11.12 -23.91 5.82
N PRO A 257 11.78 -24.80 5.05
CA PRO A 257 11.52 -24.95 3.61
C PRO A 257 10.08 -25.28 3.22
N SER A 258 9.30 -25.87 4.15
CA SER A 258 7.88 -26.17 3.97
C SER A 258 6.96 -24.96 4.16
N SER A 259 7.49 -23.84 4.63
CA SER A 259 6.72 -22.61 4.84
C SER A 259 6.31 -22.00 3.50
N PRO A 260 5.22 -21.23 3.46
CA PRO A 260 4.86 -20.44 2.28
C PRO A 260 6.05 -19.56 1.83
N GLN A 261 6.39 -19.65 0.54
CA GLN A 261 7.41 -18.82 -0.11
C GLN A 261 6.80 -18.14 -1.33
N ASN A 262 7.03 -16.84 -1.44
CA ASN A 262 6.55 -16.01 -2.53
C ASN A 262 7.75 -15.45 -3.30
N PRO A 263 7.62 -15.14 -4.61
CA PRO A 263 8.65 -14.43 -5.36
C PRO A 263 9.00 -13.08 -4.71
N THR A 264 10.22 -12.62 -4.94
CA THR A 264 10.68 -11.37 -4.35
C THR A 264 10.05 -10.16 -5.01
N ILE A 265 9.93 -9.04 -4.28
CA ILE A 265 9.48 -7.77 -4.87
C ILE A 265 10.45 -7.33 -5.99
N TYR A 266 11.75 -7.56 -5.81
CA TYR A 266 12.76 -7.36 -6.85
C TYR A 266 12.43 -8.13 -8.13
N GLU A 267 12.17 -9.44 -8.05
CA GLU A 267 11.77 -10.25 -9.22
C GLU A 267 10.48 -9.74 -9.85
N GLY A 268 9.49 -9.38 -9.02
CA GLY A 268 8.23 -8.81 -9.49
C GLY A 268 8.40 -7.51 -10.27
N TRP A 269 9.21 -6.58 -9.75
CA TRP A 269 9.52 -5.30 -10.41
C TRP A 269 10.33 -5.49 -11.69
N MET A 270 11.34 -6.36 -11.68
CA MET A 270 12.12 -6.66 -12.88
C MET A 270 11.25 -7.30 -13.97
N ASN A 271 10.32 -8.18 -13.61
CA ASN A 271 9.37 -8.78 -14.54
C ASN A 271 8.44 -7.71 -15.15
N LEU A 272 7.85 -6.83 -14.33
CA LEU A 272 7.02 -5.72 -14.80
C LEU A 272 7.79 -4.80 -15.77
N LEU A 273 9.04 -4.48 -15.46
CA LEU A 273 9.89 -3.65 -16.32
C LEU A 273 10.26 -4.35 -17.63
N SER A 274 10.48 -5.66 -17.59
CA SER A 274 10.81 -6.44 -18.78
C SER A 274 9.63 -6.52 -19.76
N GLU A 275 8.40 -6.54 -19.24
CA GLU A 275 7.15 -6.55 -20.01
C GLU A 275 6.74 -5.17 -20.55
N ALA A 276 7.39 -4.08 -20.10
CA ALA A 276 7.01 -2.73 -20.50
C ALA A 276 7.35 -2.44 -21.98
N ASN A 277 6.38 -1.93 -22.74
CA ASN A 277 6.50 -1.63 -24.17
C ASN A 277 6.19 -0.17 -24.53
N SER A 278 5.47 0.56 -23.68
CA SER A 278 4.98 1.91 -23.98
C SER A 278 5.17 2.92 -22.85
N ALA A 279 4.80 2.56 -21.62
CA ALA A 279 4.88 3.45 -20.46
C ALA A 279 5.00 2.69 -19.14
N VAL A 280 5.77 3.25 -18.22
CA VAL A 280 5.86 2.87 -16.80
C VAL A 280 5.58 4.12 -15.98
N GLU A 281 4.54 4.07 -15.17
CA GLU A 281 4.03 5.16 -14.36
C GLU A 281 4.15 4.78 -12.88
N ILE A 282 4.86 5.58 -12.07
CA ILE A 282 5.20 5.23 -10.69
C ILE A 282 4.83 6.36 -9.75
N ALA A 283 4.04 6.08 -8.71
CA ALA A 283 3.91 7.00 -7.57
C ALA A 283 4.65 6.44 -6.36
N ALA A 284 5.49 7.27 -5.75
CA ALA A 284 6.35 6.86 -4.64
C ALA A 284 6.55 7.98 -3.61
N PHE A 285 6.93 7.58 -2.39
CA PHE A 285 7.29 8.54 -1.35
C PHE A 285 8.65 9.20 -1.62
N TYR A 286 9.67 8.41 -1.95
CA TYR A 286 11.01 8.87 -2.31
C TYR A 286 11.69 7.82 -3.21
N PHE A 287 12.86 8.16 -3.77
CA PHE A 287 13.74 7.24 -4.49
C PHE A 287 15.14 7.22 -3.86
N THR A 288 15.56 6.05 -3.39
CA THR A 288 16.92 5.72 -2.95
C THR A 288 17.22 4.27 -3.32
N LEU A 289 17.15 3.96 -4.61
CA LEU A 289 17.43 2.63 -5.16
C LEU A 289 18.93 2.34 -5.22
N ARG A 290 19.77 3.32 -4.89
CA ARG A 290 21.23 3.20 -4.79
C ARG A 290 21.68 3.45 -3.37
N ASP A 291 22.83 2.89 -3.01
CA ASP A 291 23.52 3.05 -1.72
C ASP A 291 24.31 4.37 -1.59
N SER A 292 24.14 5.28 -2.56
CA SER A 292 24.77 6.61 -2.52
C SER A 292 24.37 7.42 -1.29
N ASP A 293 23.21 7.14 -0.71
CA ASP A 293 22.73 7.75 0.54
C ASP A 293 23.59 7.37 1.76
N LEU A 294 24.20 6.18 1.74
CA LEU A 294 25.13 5.72 2.78
C LEU A 294 26.56 6.23 2.59
N GLN A 295 26.87 6.87 1.45
CA GLN A 295 28.23 7.29 1.06
C GLN A 295 29.23 6.12 1.05
N MET A 296 28.75 4.90 0.79
CA MET A 296 29.56 3.70 0.69
C MET A 296 28.84 2.62 -0.12
N GLU A 297 29.62 1.69 -0.68
CA GLU A 297 29.06 0.54 -1.38
C GLU A 297 28.54 -0.51 -0.38
N ASP A 298 27.28 -0.91 -0.54
CA ASP A 298 26.66 -2.00 0.20
C ASP A 298 26.24 -3.13 -0.76
N PRO A 299 26.79 -4.35 -0.62
CA PRO A 299 26.45 -5.46 -1.51
C PRO A 299 24.94 -5.77 -1.58
N SER A 300 24.23 -5.50 -0.49
CA SER A 300 22.78 -5.72 -0.43
C SER A 300 21.96 -4.69 -1.23
N ALA A 301 22.58 -3.60 -1.68
CA ALA A 301 21.96 -2.61 -2.57
C ALA A 301 21.95 -3.03 -4.05
N LYS A 302 22.62 -4.13 -4.41
CA LYS A 302 22.74 -4.61 -5.81
C LYS A 302 21.39 -4.72 -6.52
N GLN A 303 20.38 -5.28 -5.86
CA GLN A 303 19.03 -5.42 -6.42
C GLN A 303 18.38 -4.05 -6.71
N GLY A 304 18.54 -3.09 -5.80
CA GLY A 304 18.08 -1.71 -6.02
C GLY A 304 18.79 -1.05 -7.21
N LEU A 305 20.11 -1.20 -7.30
CA LEU A 305 20.90 -0.66 -8.39
C LEU A 305 20.49 -1.25 -9.75
N GLU A 306 20.16 -2.54 -9.81
CA GLU A 306 19.67 -3.19 -11.03
C GLU A 306 18.29 -2.66 -11.45
N VAL A 307 17.36 -2.49 -10.50
CA VAL A 307 16.05 -1.85 -10.76
C VAL A 307 16.25 -0.42 -11.26
N PHE A 308 17.11 0.37 -10.61
CA PHE A 308 17.44 1.73 -11.03
C PHE A 308 17.97 1.77 -12.46
N ASN A 309 18.92 0.90 -12.80
CA ASN A 309 19.48 0.81 -14.14
C ASN A 309 18.44 0.43 -15.19
N MET A 310 17.53 -0.49 -14.86
CA MET A 310 16.44 -0.87 -15.74
C MET A 310 15.50 0.32 -16.00
N LEU A 311 15.06 1.02 -14.94
CA LEU A 311 14.23 2.24 -15.05
C LEU A 311 14.90 3.29 -15.93
N ARG A 312 16.18 3.58 -15.68
CA ARG A 312 16.97 4.55 -16.45
C ARG A 312 17.09 4.17 -17.93
N SER A 313 17.05 2.88 -18.26
CA SER A 313 17.15 2.40 -19.63
C SER A 313 15.84 2.53 -20.43
N LEU A 314 14.68 2.66 -19.76
CA LEU A 314 13.37 2.63 -20.42
C LEU A 314 13.22 3.68 -21.55
N PRO A 315 13.58 4.96 -21.36
CA PRO A 315 13.42 5.96 -22.41
C PRO A 315 14.24 5.64 -23.66
N SER A 316 15.42 5.04 -23.51
CA SER A 316 16.26 4.62 -24.64
C SER A 316 15.66 3.45 -25.44
N ARG A 317 14.75 2.68 -24.84
CA ARG A 317 13.95 1.65 -25.52
C ARG A 317 12.64 2.19 -26.12
N GLY A 318 12.39 3.50 -26.01
CA GLY A 318 11.13 4.12 -26.43
C GLY A 318 9.96 3.94 -25.45
N VAL A 319 10.24 3.48 -24.23
CA VAL A 319 9.24 3.33 -23.15
C VAL A 319 9.26 4.58 -22.28
N LYS A 320 8.11 5.24 -22.12
CA LYS A 320 8.00 6.42 -21.24
C LYS A 320 8.17 6.01 -19.78
N LEU A 321 8.92 6.78 -19.01
CA LEU A 321 8.98 6.65 -17.55
C LEU A 321 8.41 7.93 -16.94
N GLU A 322 7.27 7.81 -16.26
CA GLU A 322 6.60 8.93 -15.60
C GLU A 322 6.56 8.67 -14.09
N VAL A 323 6.99 9.64 -13.28
CA VAL A 323 7.13 9.49 -11.83
C VAL A 323 6.40 10.61 -11.12
N ALA A 324 5.53 10.29 -10.16
CA ALA A 324 4.96 11.24 -9.21
C ALA A 324 5.57 10.96 -7.83
N VAL A 325 6.40 11.88 -7.33
CA VAL A 325 7.14 11.72 -6.07
C VAL A 325 6.75 12.81 -5.07
N ASN A 326 6.81 12.51 -3.77
CA ASN A 326 6.53 13.52 -2.74
C ASN A 326 7.44 14.75 -2.86
N SER A 327 6.99 15.90 -2.39
CA SER A 327 7.82 17.09 -2.18
C SER A 327 7.56 17.69 -0.80
N PRO A 328 8.61 18.12 -0.06
CA PRO A 328 10.04 18.02 -0.39
C PRO A 328 10.62 16.60 -0.28
N GLN A 329 11.81 16.40 -0.86
CA GLN A 329 12.63 15.20 -0.74
C GLN A 329 13.92 15.50 0.03
N SER A 330 14.47 14.54 0.78
CA SER A 330 15.77 14.68 1.44
C SER A 330 16.94 14.55 0.45
N SER A 331 16.83 13.63 -0.51
CA SER A 331 17.71 13.53 -1.68
C SER A 331 16.90 13.50 -2.97
N LYS A 332 17.48 14.06 -4.03
CA LYS A 332 16.94 14.04 -5.39
C LYS A 332 17.85 13.31 -6.36
N ASP A 333 18.91 12.66 -5.88
CA ASP A 333 19.98 12.15 -6.74
C ASP A 333 19.47 11.11 -7.76
N ASP A 334 18.60 10.21 -7.31
CA ASP A 334 17.98 9.18 -8.17
C ASP A 334 17.01 9.81 -9.16
N THR A 335 16.10 10.65 -8.69
CA THR A 335 15.09 11.31 -9.53
C THR A 335 15.72 12.25 -10.56
N ASP A 336 16.76 12.99 -10.18
CA ASP A 336 17.49 13.88 -11.09
C ASP A 336 18.28 13.08 -12.14
N GLU A 337 18.80 11.90 -11.79
CA GLU A 337 19.44 11.02 -12.78
C GLU A 337 18.43 10.36 -13.73
N LEU A 338 17.29 9.90 -13.23
CA LEU A 338 16.21 9.41 -14.08
C LEU A 338 15.73 10.51 -15.03
N THR A 339 15.59 11.74 -14.55
CA THR A 339 15.23 12.92 -15.38
C THR A 339 16.27 13.17 -16.46
N ARG A 340 17.57 13.14 -16.12
CA ARG A 340 18.66 13.22 -17.10
C ARG A 340 18.62 12.08 -18.12
N GLY A 341 18.10 10.91 -17.73
CA GLY A 341 17.86 9.75 -18.59
C GLY A 341 16.60 9.84 -19.46
N GLY A 342 15.81 10.91 -19.34
CA GLY A 342 14.58 11.13 -20.12
C GLY A 342 13.28 10.73 -19.41
N ALA A 343 13.32 10.46 -18.11
CA ALA A 343 12.10 10.28 -17.31
C ALA A 343 11.40 11.63 -17.08
N ASP A 344 10.07 11.60 -17.00
CA ASP A 344 9.22 12.71 -16.63
C ASP A 344 8.91 12.62 -15.13
N VAL A 345 9.63 13.39 -14.30
CA VAL A 345 9.49 13.36 -12.84
C VAL A 345 8.75 14.58 -12.33
N GLN A 346 7.59 14.33 -11.72
CA GLN A 346 6.74 15.33 -11.09
C GLN A 346 6.86 15.28 -9.57
N TYR A 347 7.19 16.42 -8.96
CA TYR A 347 7.26 16.59 -7.51
C TYR A 347 5.93 17.14 -6.98
N VAL A 348 5.22 16.37 -6.17
CA VAL A 348 3.87 16.71 -5.68
C VAL A 348 3.95 17.30 -4.27
N LYS A 349 3.49 18.54 -4.11
CA LYS A 349 3.53 19.29 -2.85
C LYS A 349 2.36 18.94 -1.93
N MET A 350 2.20 17.66 -1.60
CA MET A 350 1.04 17.16 -0.84
C MET A 350 0.86 17.85 0.52
N LYS A 351 1.96 18.29 1.16
CA LYS A 351 1.90 19.03 2.42
C LYS A 351 1.14 20.35 2.29
N GLU A 352 1.28 21.05 1.17
CA GLU A 352 0.57 22.30 0.90
C GLU A 352 -0.90 22.04 0.52
N LEU A 353 -1.19 20.89 -0.09
CA LEU A 353 -2.51 20.51 -0.57
C LEU A 353 -3.42 19.96 0.54
N THR A 354 -2.91 19.04 1.35
CA THR A 354 -3.71 18.27 2.34
C THR A 354 -3.13 18.30 3.75
N GLY A 355 -1.90 18.81 3.92
CA GLY A 355 -1.12 18.67 5.16
C GLY A 355 -0.36 17.34 5.29
N GLY A 356 -0.54 16.41 4.35
CA GLY A 356 0.11 15.08 4.35
C GLY A 356 1.30 14.96 3.40
N ILE A 357 1.59 13.74 2.97
CA ILE A 357 2.66 13.41 2.01
C ILE A 357 2.14 12.47 0.91
N VAL A 358 2.87 12.34 -0.20
CA VAL A 358 2.68 11.19 -1.11
C VAL A 358 3.29 9.96 -0.43
N HIS A 359 2.46 9.06 0.09
CA HIS A 359 2.94 7.80 0.70
C HIS A 359 2.55 6.57 -0.12
N THR A 360 1.81 6.73 -1.21
CA THR A 360 1.49 5.66 -2.14
C THR A 360 2.75 5.02 -2.73
N LYS A 361 2.71 3.70 -2.94
CA LYS A 361 3.68 2.93 -3.73
C LYS A 361 2.91 2.11 -4.76
N LEU A 362 2.77 2.67 -5.95
CA LEU A 362 2.08 2.01 -7.06
C LEU A 362 2.89 2.10 -8.33
N TRP A 363 2.71 1.10 -9.18
CA TRP A 363 3.22 1.09 -10.55
C TRP A 363 2.07 0.76 -11.49
N VAL A 364 2.01 1.43 -12.63
CA VAL A 364 1.17 1.07 -13.77
C VAL A 364 2.09 0.89 -14.97
N VAL A 365 2.02 -0.26 -15.62
CA VAL A 365 2.83 -0.59 -16.80
C VAL A 365 1.92 -0.84 -17.98
N ASP A 366 2.09 -0.05 -19.04
CA ASP A 366 1.32 -0.08 -20.29
C ASP A 366 -0.21 -0.01 -20.10
N ARG A 367 -0.68 0.47 -18.93
CA ARG A 367 -2.08 0.40 -18.50
C ARG A 367 -2.67 -1.01 -18.62
N LYS A 368 -1.81 -2.01 -18.42
CA LYS A 368 -2.09 -3.43 -18.60
C LYS A 368 -1.63 -4.26 -17.39
N HIS A 369 -0.53 -3.88 -16.77
CA HIS A 369 0.01 -4.50 -15.56
C HIS A 369 0.08 -3.46 -14.45
N LEU A 370 0.10 -3.91 -13.19
CA LEU A 370 0.24 -3.00 -12.05
C LEU A 370 0.96 -3.65 -10.86
N TYR A 371 1.45 -2.81 -9.96
CA TYR A 371 1.93 -3.18 -8.64
C TYR A 371 1.33 -2.26 -7.57
N ILE A 372 0.94 -2.83 -6.43
CA ILE A 372 0.58 -2.13 -5.20
C ILE A 372 1.21 -2.89 -4.03
N GLY A 373 1.87 -2.19 -3.10
CA GLY A 373 2.46 -2.85 -1.94
C GLY A 373 3.13 -1.89 -0.97
N SER A 374 3.82 -2.44 0.02
CA SER A 374 4.44 -1.65 1.08
C SER A 374 5.83 -1.11 0.74
N ALA A 375 6.55 -1.75 -0.18
CA ALA A 375 7.94 -1.42 -0.53
C ALA A 375 8.08 0.00 -1.08
N ASN A 376 8.94 0.80 -0.44
CA ASN A 376 9.42 2.07 -0.97
C ASN A 376 10.34 1.84 -2.17
N MET A 377 10.57 2.86 -2.99
CA MET A 377 11.60 2.82 -4.05
C MET A 377 12.99 2.97 -3.41
N ASP A 378 13.34 2.02 -2.57
CA ASP A 378 14.48 1.99 -1.68
C ASP A 378 15.17 0.63 -1.83
N TRP A 379 16.50 0.61 -1.99
CA TRP A 379 17.22 -0.65 -2.09
C TRP A 379 17.04 -1.53 -0.84
N ARG A 380 16.87 -0.92 0.34
CA ARG A 380 16.58 -1.65 1.59
C ARG A 380 15.23 -2.34 1.55
N SER A 381 14.23 -1.76 0.90
CA SER A 381 12.92 -2.41 0.73
C SER A 381 13.01 -3.71 -0.08
N LEU A 382 14.06 -3.88 -0.89
CA LEU A 382 14.23 -5.09 -1.69
C LEU A 382 14.95 -6.22 -0.93
N THR A 383 15.89 -5.89 -0.03
CA THR A 383 16.79 -6.88 0.59
C THR A 383 16.85 -6.86 2.12
N GLN A 384 16.51 -5.75 2.78
CA GLN A 384 16.75 -5.53 4.21
C GLN A 384 15.48 -5.26 5.04
N VAL A 385 14.36 -4.98 4.39
CA VAL A 385 13.07 -4.74 5.03
C VAL A 385 12.11 -5.87 4.64
N LYS A 386 11.31 -6.33 5.61
CA LYS A 386 10.22 -7.26 5.31
C LYS A 386 9.05 -6.49 4.73
N GLU A 387 8.76 -6.74 3.46
CA GLU A 387 7.75 -6.03 2.67
C GLU A 387 6.82 -7.03 2.00
N LEU A 388 5.62 -6.58 1.63
CA LEU A 388 4.64 -7.37 0.89
C LEU A 388 3.94 -6.51 -0.17
N GLY A 389 3.67 -7.10 -1.33
CA GLY A 389 2.95 -6.44 -2.40
C GLY A 389 2.28 -7.41 -3.37
N ILE A 390 1.50 -6.86 -4.29
CA ILE A 390 0.80 -7.61 -5.33
C ILE A 390 1.22 -7.06 -6.69
N ALA A 391 1.61 -7.96 -7.60
CA ALA A 391 1.68 -7.66 -9.02
C ALA A 391 0.53 -8.33 -9.76
N LEU A 392 -0.15 -7.58 -10.63
CA LEU A 392 -1.16 -8.10 -11.54
C LEU A 392 -0.69 -7.94 -12.98
N TYR A 393 -0.82 -9.02 -13.76
CA TYR A 393 -0.47 -9.05 -15.17
C TYR A 393 -1.72 -9.26 -16.03
N ASN A 394 -1.70 -8.69 -17.24
CA ASN A 394 -2.80 -8.77 -18.20
C ASN A 394 -4.15 -8.31 -17.61
N CYS A 395 -4.12 -7.31 -16.74
CA CYS A 395 -5.25 -6.85 -15.94
C CYS A 395 -5.61 -5.40 -16.29
N SER A 396 -5.92 -5.14 -17.56
CA SER A 396 -6.11 -3.78 -18.06
C SER A 396 -7.25 -3.02 -17.40
N CYS A 397 -8.30 -3.69 -16.90
CA CYS A 397 -9.36 -3.02 -16.14
C CYS A 397 -8.80 -2.32 -14.89
N LEU A 398 -8.09 -3.08 -14.04
CA LEU A 398 -7.56 -2.55 -12.79
C LEU A 398 -6.36 -1.63 -13.03
N ALA A 399 -5.54 -1.87 -14.07
CA ALA A 399 -4.41 -1.02 -14.40
C ALA A 399 -4.86 0.36 -14.91
N LYS A 400 -5.94 0.43 -15.73
CA LYS A 400 -6.57 1.69 -16.14
C LYS A 400 -7.21 2.42 -14.96
N ASP A 401 -7.82 1.68 -14.03
CA ASP A 401 -8.39 2.26 -12.82
C ASP A 401 -7.32 2.84 -11.87
N LEU A 402 -6.21 2.12 -11.69
CA LEU A 402 -5.06 2.60 -10.90
C LEU A 402 -4.37 3.80 -11.55
N HIS A 403 -4.28 3.82 -12.89
CA HIS A 403 -3.75 4.96 -13.65
C HIS A 403 -4.50 6.26 -13.32
N ARG A 404 -5.80 6.22 -13.05
CA ARG A 404 -6.55 7.43 -12.68
C ARG A 404 -6.07 8.05 -11.36
N ILE A 405 -5.64 7.22 -10.41
CA ILE A 405 -5.02 7.68 -9.17
C ILE A 405 -3.67 8.34 -9.48
N PHE A 406 -2.84 7.69 -10.28
CA PHE A 406 -1.56 8.26 -10.73
C PHE A 406 -1.73 9.61 -11.46
N ALA A 407 -2.71 9.69 -12.37
CA ALA A 407 -2.99 10.90 -13.14
C ALA A 407 -3.40 12.08 -12.24
N MET A 408 -4.17 11.84 -11.17
CA MET A 408 -4.47 12.88 -10.17
C MET A 408 -3.19 13.40 -9.51
N TYR A 409 -2.24 12.52 -9.15
CA TYR A 409 -0.98 12.95 -8.55
C TYR A 409 -0.13 13.78 -9.51
N ARG A 410 -0.07 13.38 -10.79
CA ARG A 410 0.60 14.17 -11.82
C ARG A 410 0.01 15.57 -11.96
N MET A 411 -1.32 15.67 -12.08
CA MET A 411 -2.00 16.96 -12.16
C MET A 411 -1.70 17.85 -10.94
N LEU A 412 -1.68 17.27 -9.75
CA LEU A 412 -1.38 17.99 -8.51
C LEU A 412 0.09 18.37 -8.35
N GLY A 413 0.96 17.84 -9.19
CA GLY A 413 2.36 18.23 -9.20
C GLY A 413 2.65 19.45 -10.10
N GLU A 414 1.71 19.85 -10.96
CA GLU A 414 1.87 21.02 -11.84
C GLU A 414 2.06 22.32 -11.05
N GLU A 415 2.71 23.31 -11.66
CA GLU A 415 2.92 24.60 -11.03
C GLU A 415 1.59 25.33 -10.79
N GLY A 416 1.37 25.76 -9.55
CA GLY A 416 0.11 26.41 -9.15
C GLY A 416 -1.09 25.47 -9.03
N ALA A 417 -0.89 24.14 -9.08
CA ALA A 417 -1.95 23.18 -8.90
C ALA A 417 -2.60 23.30 -7.50
N SER A 418 -3.92 23.12 -7.48
CA SER A 418 -4.73 23.12 -6.26
C SER A 418 -5.72 21.97 -6.32
N LEU A 419 -6.18 21.49 -5.15
CA LEU A 419 -7.23 20.48 -5.10
C LEU A 419 -8.52 21.04 -5.76
N PRO A 420 -9.07 20.35 -6.78
CA PRO A 420 -10.32 20.77 -7.38
C PRO A 420 -11.48 20.49 -6.41
N THR A 421 -12.54 21.28 -6.51
CA THR A 421 -13.81 20.98 -5.78
C THR A 421 -14.48 19.71 -6.30
N THR A 422 -14.24 19.34 -7.55
CA THR A 422 -14.70 18.09 -8.15
C THR A 422 -13.69 17.62 -9.17
N TRP A 423 -13.29 16.35 -9.07
CA TRP A 423 -12.36 15.75 -10.00
C TRP A 423 -12.96 15.62 -11.42
N PRO A 424 -12.14 15.74 -12.48
CA PRO A 424 -12.57 15.50 -13.86
C PRO A 424 -13.24 14.12 -14.03
N ARG A 425 -14.26 14.05 -14.90
CA ARG A 425 -15.06 12.83 -15.08
C ARG A 425 -14.27 11.65 -15.63
N ASP A 426 -13.24 11.90 -16.42
CA ASP A 426 -12.32 10.91 -16.96
C ASP A 426 -11.41 10.28 -15.90
N LEU A 427 -11.32 10.90 -14.71
CA LEU A 427 -10.64 10.36 -13.52
C LEU A 427 -11.59 9.67 -12.54
N ALA A 428 -12.89 9.58 -12.83
CA ALA A 428 -13.84 8.85 -11.98
C ALA A 428 -13.42 7.38 -11.82
N ALA A 429 -13.66 6.81 -10.63
CA ALA A 429 -13.27 5.43 -10.35
C ALA A 429 -13.99 4.45 -11.27
N GLU A 430 -13.27 3.41 -11.67
CA GLU A 430 -13.82 2.28 -12.40
C GLU A 430 -14.21 1.13 -11.46
N SER A 431 -13.78 1.13 -10.20
CA SER A 431 -14.16 0.12 -9.20
C SER A 431 -14.39 0.75 -7.84
N SER A 432 -15.34 0.19 -7.08
CA SER A 432 -15.64 0.60 -5.71
C SER A 432 -16.14 -0.59 -4.87
N LEU A 433 -16.34 -0.37 -3.58
CA LEU A 433 -17.01 -1.32 -2.68
C LEU A 433 -18.44 -1.64 -3.15
N GLU A 434 -19.17 -0.64 -3.63
CA GLU A 434 -20.55 -0.77 -4.10
C GLU A 434 -20.63 -1.41 -5.50
N GLU A 435 -19.65 -1.11 -6.35
CA GLU A 435 -19.53 -1.65 -7.72
C GLU A 435 -18.14 -2.29 -7.92
N PRO A 436 -17.86 -3.44 -7.29
CA PRO A 436 -16.58 -4.11 -7.45
C PRO A 436 -16.48 -4.77 -8.83
N ARG A 437 -15.26 -4.85 -9.36
CA ARG A 437 -15.00 -5.51 -10.64
C ARG A 437 -15.01 -7.02 -10.44
N LYS A 438 -15.91 -7.69 -11.16
CA LYS A 438 -15.94 -9.15 -11.26
C LYS A 438 -14.90 -9.59 -12.29
N ILE A 439 -13.84 -10.24 -11.83
CA ILE A 439 -12.73 -10.71 -12.66
C ILE A 439 -12.30 -12.11 -12.22
N GLN A 440 -11.43 -12.74 -13.01
CA GLN A 440 -10.74 -13.96 -12.63
C GLN A 440 -9.29 -13.64 -12.28
N LEU A 441 -8.88 -13.97 -11.06
CA LEU A 441 -7.50 -13.91 -10.60
C LEU A 441 -6.94 -15.33 -10.65
N ASN A 442 -5.96 -15.58 -11.53
CA ASN A 442 -5.40 -16.92 -11.74
C ASN A 442 -6.46 -17.99 -12.07
N GLY A 443 -7.50 -17.60 -12.81
CA GLY A 443 -8.62 -18.48 -13.17
C GLY A 443 -9.68 -18.66 -12.08
N VAL A 444 -9.53 -18.01 -10.92
CA VAL A 444 -10.50 -18.06 -9.82
C VAL A 444 -11.32 -16.76 -9.80
N GLU A 445 -12.64 -16.87 -9.72
CA GLU A 445 -13.52 -15.70 -9.63
C GLU A 445 -13.20 -14.85 -8.40
N ALA A 446 -13.25 -13.53 -8.57
CA ALA A 446 -13.00 -12.56 -7.53
C ALA A 446 -13.79 -11.27 -7.78
N GLN A 447 -14.18 -10.61 -6.69
CA GLN A 447 -14.68 -9.24 -6.71
C GLN A 447 -13.56 -8.32 -6.21
N VAL A 448 -13.13 -7.40 -7.05
CA VAL A 448 -11.92 -6.61 -6.81
C VAL A 448 -12.21 -5.13 -6.98
N TYR A 449 -11.70 -4.31 -6.06
CA TYR A 449 -11.69 -2.86 -6.22
C TYR A 449 -10.44 -2.22 -5.63
N ILE A 450 -10.19 -0.98 -6.05
CA ILE A 450 -9.08 -0.17 -5.55
C ILE A 450 -9.67 0.94 -4.66
N SER A 451 -9.11 1.10 -3.47
CA SER A 451 -9.39 2.23 -2.57
C SER A 451 -8.24 3.22 -2.55
N SER A 452 -8.52 4.46 -2.13
CA SER A 452 -7.49 5.49 -2.00
C SER A 452 -7.70 6.40 -0.79
N SER A 453 -6.62 7.04 -0.33
CA SER A 453 -6.65 8.14 0.63
C SER A 453 -5.83 9.32 0.09
N PRO A 454 -6.04 10.54 0.63
CA PRO A 454 -7.13 10.94 1.52
C PRO A 454 -8.48 11.09 0.78
N PRO A 455 -9.60 11.31 1.49
CA PRO A 455 -10.91 11.56 0.85
C PRO A 455 -10.88 12.67 -0.21
N ALA A 456 -10.04 13.70 -0.03
CA ALA A 456 -9.87 14.77 -1.02
C ALA A 456 -9.30 14.28 -2.37
N LEU A 457 -8.63 13.14 -2.40
CA LEU A 457 -8.08 12.49 -3.59
C LEU A 457 -8.88 11.23 -3.98
N CYS A 458 -10.08 11.07 -3.43
CA CYS A 458 -11.04 10.09 -3.92
C CYS A 458 -11.91 10.76 -4.98
N SER A 459 -11.66 10.44 -6.24
CA SER A 459 -12.52 10.87 -7.35
C SER A 459 -13.92 10.26 -7.25
N THR A 460 -14.87 10.74 -8.06
CA THR A 460 -16.25 10.23 -8.04
C THR A 460 -16.30 8.71 -8.14
N GLY A 461 -16.99 8.07 -7.19
CA GLY A 461 -17.13 6.61 -7.11
C GLY A 461 -15.98 5.89 -6.40
N ARG A 462 -14.84 6.53 -6.13
CA ARG A 462 -13.72 5.87 -5.46
C ARG A 462 -14.04 5.63 -3.99
N THR A 463 -13.90 4.41 -3.52
CA THR A 463 -14.01 4.07 -2.09
C THR A 463 -12.81 4.64 -1.32
N PRO A 464 -13.04 5.43 -0.24
CA PRO A 464 -11.97 5.85 0.65
C PRO A 464 -11.31 4.66 1.36
N ASP A 465 -9.99 4.71 1.55
CA ASP A 465 -9.19 3.62 2.14
C ASP A 465 -9.68 3.22 3.53
N LEU A 466 -10.01 4.21 4.36
CA LEU A 466 -10.60 3.98 5.69
C LEU A 466 -11.93 3.23 5.61
N THR A 467 -12.80 3.60 4.66
CA THR A 467 -14.09 2.92 4.43
C THR A 467 -13.86 1.47 4.02
N ALA A 468 -12.88 1.20 3.16
CA ALA A 468 -12.53 -0.16 2.76
C ALA A 468 -12.08 -1.00 3.97
N ILE A 469 -11.20 -0.48 4.83
CA ILE A 469 -10.77 -1.17 6.06
C ILE A 469 -11.95 -1.45 6.98
N LEU A 470 -12.76 -0.43 7.29
CA LEU A 470 -13.91 -0.59 8.20
C LEU A 470 -14.94 -1.58 7.66
N SER A 471 -15.24 -1.52 6.36
CA SER A 471 -16.16 -2.47 5.72
C SER A 471 -15.62 -3.91 5.75
N THR A 472 -14.30 -4.08 5.62
CA THR A 472 -13.66 -5.40 5.69
C THR A 472 -13.71 -5.98 7.11
N ILE A 473 -13.48 -5.14 8.13
CA ILE A 473 -13.62 -5.52 9.55
C ILE A 473 -15.08 -5.88 9.86
N GLU A 474 -16.02 -5.08 9.35
CA GLU A 474 -17.46 -5.26 9.62
C GLU A 474 -18.03 -6.53 8.97
N ASP A 475 -17.56 -6.89 7.77
CA ASP A 475 -17.98 -8.09 7.01
C ASP A 475 -17.40 -9.41 7.55
N ALA A 476 -16.31 -9.37 8.32
CA ALA A 476 -15.66 -10.55 8.88
C ALA A 476 -16.59 -11.35 9.82
N GLN A 477 -16.52 -12.68 9.74
CA GLN A 477 -17.40 -13.58 10.49
C GLN A 477 -16.65 -14.51 11.42
N GLU A 478 -15.41 -14.88 11.09
CA GLU A 478 -14.64 -15.85 11.88
C GLU A 478 -13.37 -15.24 12.43
N PHE A 479 -12.59 -14.56 11.59
CA PHE A 479 -11.33 -13.97 12.00
C PHE A 479 -10.94 -12.71 11.21
N ILE A 480 -10.07 -11.92 11.83
CA ILE A 480 -9.40 -10.76 11.27
C ILE A 480 -7.92 -10.86 11.64
N TYR A 481 -7.05 -11.00 10.64
CA TYR A 481 -5.61 -11.04 10.80
C TYR A 481 -4.98 -9.80 10.15
N ILE A 482 -4.23 -9.02 10.93
CA ILE A 482 -3.67 -7.74 10.50
C ILE A 482 -2.15 -7.76 10.71
N SER A 483 -1.38 -7.48 9.66
CA SER A 483 0.05 -7.19 9.79
C SER A 483 0.35 -5.79 9.28
N VAL A 484 0.69 -4.90 10.22
CA VAL A 484 1.02 -3.51 9.95
C VAL A 484 2.27 -3.11 10.71
N MET A 485 3.03 -2.19 10.12
CA MET A 485 4.19 -1.59 10.78
C MET A 485 3.82 -0.83 12.05
N ASP A 486 2.93 0.16 11.92
CA ASP A 486 2.48 1.02 13.02
C ASP A 486 0.94 0.96 13.14
N TYR A 487 0.45 0.76 14.37
CA TYR A 487 -0.96 0.85 14.76
C TYR A 487 -1.14 1.89 15.88
N GLU A 488 -1.69 3.05 15.55
CA GLU A 488 -1.75 4.20 16.45
C GLU A 488 -3.11 4.90 16.29
N PRO A 489 -4.13 4.57 17.12
CA PRO A 489 -5.48 5.13 17.04
C PRO A 489 -5.54 6.59 17.58
N GLN A 490 -4.74 7.45 16.98
CA GLN A 490 -4.59 8.87 17.27
C GLN A 490 -4.05 9.61 16.05
N CYS A 491 -4.18 10.95 16.02
CA CYS A 491 -3.42 11.73 15.04
C CYS A 491 -1.95 11.88 15.46
N LEU A 492 -1.05 11.38 14.61
CA LEU A 492 0.38 11.39 14.88
C LEU A 492 1.06 12.70 14.50
N PHE A 493 0.66 13.29 13.37
CA PHE A 493 1.32 14.47 12.79
C PHE A 493 0.45 15.73 12.79
N CYS A 494 -0.71 15.68 13.43
CA CYS A 494 -1.54 16.87 13.63
C CYS A 494 -0.90 17.85 14.62
N LYS A 495 -1.28 19.13 14.51
CA LYS A 495 -0.83 20.20 15.43
C LYS A 495 -1.09 19.85 16.90
N SER A 496 -2.25 19.26 17.18
CA SER A 496 -2.60 18.72 18.48
C SER A 496 -2.81 17.21 18.35
N LYS A 497 -2.09 16.43 19.16
CA LYS A 497 -2.35 15.00 19.31
C LYS A 497 -3.76 14.82 19.87
N ARG A 498 -4.56 13.97 19.23
CA ARG A 498 -5.92 13.64 19.65
C ARG A 498 -6.15 12.16 19.47
N LEU A 499 -6.98 11.58 20.33
CA LEU A 499 -7.49 10.23 20.14
C LEU A 499 -8.32 10.17 18.86
N TRP A 500 -8.14 9.10 18.10
CA TRP A 500 -8.89 8.81 16.89
C TRP A 500 -9.15 7.30 16.85
N PRO A 501 -10.21 6.82 17.53
CA PRO A 501 -10.40 5.40 17.80
C PRO A 501 -11.12 4.67 16.67
N VAL A 502 -11.26 5.25 15.47
CA VAL A 502 -12.18 4.75 14.44
C VAL A 502 -11.94 3.27 14.06
N ILE A 503 -10.68 2.89 13.82
CA ILE A 503 -10.33 1.49 13.56
C ILE A 503 -10.33 0.67 14.87
N ASP A 504 -9.92 1.29 15.99
CA ASP A 504 -9.87 0.64 17.31
C ASP A 504 -11.26 0.16 17.75
N ASP A 505 -12.26 1.03 17.66
CA ASP A 505 -13.66 0.75 17.97
C ASP A 505 -14.19 -0.37 17.08
N ALA A 506 -13.87 -0.36 15.78
CA ALA A 506 -14.29 -1.42 14.85
C ALA A 506 -13.71 -2.78 15.23
N LEU A 507 -12.42 -2.85 15.60
CA LEU A 507 -11.79 -4.09 16.06
C LEU A 507 -12.37 -4.57 17.41
N ARG A 508 -12.62 -3.65 18.34
CA ARG A 508 -13.27 -3.95 19.62
C ARG A 508 -14.67 -4.52 19.40
N SER A 509 -15.48 -3.90 18.55
CA SER A 509 -16.82 -4.39 18.23
C SER A 509 -16.79 -5.74 17.52
N ALA A 510 -15.89 -5.94 16.55
CA ALA A 510 -15.74 -7.24 15.88
C ALA A 510 -15.43 -8.36 16.89
N ALA A 511 -14.49 -8.13 17.81
CA ALA A 511 -14.13 -9.13 18.80
C ALA A 511 -15.19 -9.30 19.90
N CYS A 512 -15.61 -8.22 20.54
CA CYS A 512 -16.45 -8.29 21.73
C CYS A 512 -17.94 -8.51 21.42
N ASP A 513 -18.45 -7.89 20.35
CA ASP A 513 -19.88 -7.97 20.03
C ASP A 513 -20.20 -9.17 19.14
N LYS A 514 -19.29 -9.53 18.23
CA LYS A 514 -19.48 -10.63 17.25
C LYS A 514 -18.70 -11.90 17.58
N GLY A 515 -17.71 -11.84 18.47
CA GLY A 515 -16.85 -13.00 18.78
C GLY A 515 -15.86 -13.35 17.68
N VAL A 516 -15.58 -12.43 16.75
CA VAL A 516 -14.61 -12.62 15.66
C VAL A 516 -13.19 -12.61 16.23
N THR A 517 -12.37 -13.60 15.87
CA THR A 517 -10.98 -13.69 16.36
C THR A 517 -10.11 -12.61 15.72
N VAL A 518 -9.52 -11.72 16.51
CA VAL A 518 -8.67 -10.63 16.01
C VAL A 518 -7.22 -10.87 16.40
N HIS A 519 -6.33 -11.06 15.41
CA HIS A 519 -4.89 -11.14 15.62
C HIS A 519 -4.19 -9.94 14.96
N LEU A 520 -3.40 -9.20 15.75
CA LEU A 520 -2.57 -8.10 15.27
C LEU A 520 -1.09 -8.46 15.40
N LEU A 521 -0.40 -8.47 14.26
CA LEU A 521 1.05 -8.67 14.18
C LEU A 521 1.74 -7.34 13.85
N ILE A 522 2.28 -6.68 14.87
CA ILE A 522 2.77 -5.30 14.80
C ILE A 522 4.30 -5.25 14.81
N SER A 523 4.89 -4.38 14.00
CA SER A 523 6.35 -4.29 13.92
C SER A 523 7.00 -3.76 15.21
N CYS A 524 8.11 -4.38 15.59
CA CYS A 524 8.90 -4.07 16.77
C CYS A 524 10.35 -3.83 16.34
N TRP A 525 10.76 -2.57 16.43
CA TRP A 525 12.05 -2.08 15.94
C TRP A 525 12.43 -0.77 16.66
N PRO A 526 13.67 -0.26 16.53
CA PRO A 526 14.15 0.89 17.32
C PRO A 526 13.34 2.18 17.18
N HIS A 527 12.59 2.33 16.09
CA HIS A 527 11.75 3.50 15.81
C HIS A 527 10.27 3.33 16.21
N SER A 528 9.87 2.18 16.77
CA SER A 528 8.52 1.98 17.32
C SER A 528 8.22 2.99 18.42
N ARG A 529 7.04 3.61 18.37
CA ARG A 529 6.63 4.62 19.35
C ARG A 529 6.12 3.96 20.62
N GLU A 530 6.46 4.55 21.76
CA GLU A 530 5.98 4.03 23.06
C GLU A 530 4.46 4.11 23.19
N THR A 531 3.82 5.12 22.59
CA THR A 531 2.37 5.31 22.62
C THR A 531 1.61 4.17 21.95
N MET A 532 2.15 3.60 20.87
CA MET A 532 1.58 2.45 20.17
C MET A 532 1.35 1.29 21.14
N PHE A 533 2.36 0.95 21.94
CA PHE A 533 2.27 -0.18 22.87
C PHE A 533 1.18 0.03 23.93
N VAL A 534 0.97 1.26 24.40
CA VAL A 534 -0.12 1.58 25.35
C VAL A 534 -1.51 1.33 24.72
N PHE A 535 -1.69 1.67 23.45
CA PHE A 535 -2.95 1.38 22.74
C PHE A 535 -3.13 -0.12 22.49
N LEU A 536 -2.08 -0.83 22.10
CA LEU A 536 -2.14 -2.29 21.92
C LEU A 536 -2.44 -3.01 23.25
N GLU A 537 -1.88 -2.54 24.36
CA GLU A 537 -2.19 -3.07 25.69
C GLU A 537 -3.67 -2.82 26.04
N SER A 538 -4.21 -1.65 25.71
CA SER A 538 -5.62 -1.33 25.89
C SER A 538 -6.57 -2.28 25.14
N LEU A 539 -6.17 -2.73 23.93
CA LEU A 539 -6.89 -3.78 23.21
C LEU A 539 -6.77 -5.13 23.90
N MET A 540 -5.54 -5.54 24.26
CA MET A 540 -5.24 -6.82 24.91
C MET A 540 -5.96 -7.02 26.26
N VAL A 541 -6.23 -5.93 26.99
CA VAL A 541 -6.97 -6.00 28.26
C VAL A 541 -8.37 -6.61 28.07
N LEU A 542 -9.01 -6.44 26.91
CA LEU A 542 -10.37 -6.95 26.64
C LEU A 542 -10.46 -8.48 26.60
N ARG A 543 -9.34 -9.18 26.39
CA ARG A 543 -9.27 -10.64 26.47
C ARG A 543 -9.52 -11.18 27.88
N LYS A 544 -9.32 -10.35 28.91
CA LYS A 544 -9.44 -10.77 30.31
C LYS A 544 -10.90 -10.99 30.71
N LYS A 545 -11.10 -11.76 31.78
CA LYS A 545 -12.42 -11.94 32.41
C LYS A 545 -12.92 -10.60 32.97
N PRO A 546 -14.24 -10.32 32.91
CA PRO A 546 -15.32 -11.17 32.39
C PRO A 546 -15.58 -11.06 30.88
N LEU A 547 -14.89 -10.15 30.16
CA LEU A 547 -15.21 -9.83 28.76
C LEU A 547 -14.86 -10.96 27.78
N HIS A 548 -13.69 -11.60 27.91
CA HIS A 548 -13.25 -12.70 27.03
C HIS A 548 -13.27 -12.37 25.53
N CYS A 549 -13.05 -11.12 25.13
CA CYS A 549 -13.01 -10.78 23.70
C CYS A 549 -11.79 -11.47 23.05
N PRO A 550 -11.94 -12.17 21.91
CA PRO A 550 -10.86 -12.95 21.28
C PRO A 550 -9.89 -12.04 20.51
N ILE A 551 -9.15 -11.21 21.24
CA ILE A 551 -8.10 -10.33 20.70
C ILE A 551 -6.74 -10.84 21.16
N GLU A 552 -5.81 -10.98 20.22
CA GLU A 552 -4.40 -11.25 20.50
C GLU A 552 -3.50 -10.31 19.70
N VAL A 553 -2.45 -9.82 20.36
CA VAL A 553 -1.43 -8.96 19.76
C VAL A 553 -0.07 -9.63 19.95
N LYS A 554 0.67 -9.79 18.87
CA LYS A 554 2.09 -10.16 18.88
C LYS A 554 2.90 -9.07 18.21
N LEU A 555 4.13 -8.93 18.66
CA LEU A 555 5.12 -8.06 18.05
C LEU A 555 5.98 -8.88 17.09
N PHE A 556 6.33 -8.34 15.93
CA PHE A 556 7.21 -8.98 14.97
C PHE A 556 8.55 -8.27 14.92
N VAL A 557 9.61 -9.04 15.08
CA VAL A 557 10.99 -8.56 15.14
C VAL A 557 11.75 -9.09 13.95
N VAL A 558 12.37 -8.20 13.18
CA VAL A 558 13.37 -8.62 12.20
C VAL A 558 14.72 -8.58 12.88
N PRO A 559 15.43 -9.70 13.02
CA PRO A 559 16.75 -9.69 13.63
C PRO A 559 17.71 -8.82 12.82
N THR A 560 18.57 -8.10 13.53
CA THR A 560 19.70 -7.38 12.93
C THR A 560 20.93 -8.26 13.09
N GLU A 561 21.57 -8.62 11.97
CA GLU A 561 22.83 -9.36 11.97
C GLU A 561 23.87 -8.56 11.18
N GLY A 562 25.06 -8.38 11.75
CA GLY A 562 26.15 -7.69 11.07
C GLY A 562 26.10 -6.16 11.20
N ARG A 563 26.26 -5.46 10.07
CA ARG A 563 26.40 -3.99 10.05
C ARG A 563 25.04 -3.32 10.20
N GLU A 564 24.96 -2.29 11.05
CA GLU A 564 23.76 -1.48 11.18
C GLU A 564 23.48 -0.69 9.89
N ILE A 565 22.36 -1.03 9.23
CA ILE A 565 21.83 -0.31 8.08
C ILE A 565 20.66 0.56 8.59
N PRO A 566 20.74 1.91 8.48
CA PRO A 566 19.68 2.78 8.96
C PRO A 566 18.33 2.49 8.30
N TYR A 567 17.27 2.44 9.11
CA TYR A 567 15.89 2.22 8.68
C TYR A 567 15.66 0.87 7.95
N ALA A 568 16.52 -0.12 8.21
CA ALA A 568 16.36 -1.51 7.79
C ALA A 568 15.78 -2.38 8.92
N HIS A 569 15.70 -3.70 8.67
CA HIS A 569 15.33 -4.72 9.65
C HIS A 569 14.02 -4.39 10.39
N VAL A 570 12.97 -4.17 9.60
CA VAL A 570 11.64 -3.85 10.09
C VAL A 570 10.60 -4.64 9.30
N ASN A 571 9.52 -5.07 9.98
CA ASN A 571 8.31 -5.51 9.28
C ASN A 571 7.53 -4.29 8.82
N HIS A 572 7.55 -4.03 7.52
CA HIS A 572 6.94 -2.86 6.90
C HIS A 572 5.64 -3.20 6.17
N ASN A 573 5.06 -4.38 6.39
CA ASN A 573 3.78 -4.79 5.80
C ASN A 573 2.62 -3.83 6.12
N LYS A 574 1.62 -3.80 5.23
CA LYS A 574 0.30 -3.17 5.46
C LYS A 574 -0.81 -4.00 4.82
N TYR A 575 -1.16 -5.13 5.43
CA TYR A 575 -2.26 -5.97 4.94
C TYR A 575 -3.18 -6.41 6.07
N MET A 576 -4.41 -6.76 5.68
CA MET A 576 -5.41 -7.40 6.51
C MET A 576 -6.06 -8.52 5.71
N VAL A 577 -6.32 -9.64 6.36
CA VAL A 577 -7.05 -10.76 5.76
C VAL A 577 -8.09 -11.28 6.74
N THR A 578 -9.30 -11.56 6.23
CA THR A 578 -10.42 -12.11 6.99
C THR A 578 -10.81 -13.47 6.44
N ASP A 579 -11.89 -14.05 6.96
CA ASP A 579 -12.51 -15.23 6.38
C ASP A 579 -12.97 -15.04 4.91
N ARG A 580 -13.15 -13.78 4.47
CA ARG A 580 -13.82 -13.45 3.21
C ARG A 580 -13.00 -12.56 2.28
N VAL A 581 -12.22 -11.64 2.84
CA VAL A 581 -11.59 -10.54 2.09
C VAL A 581 -10.10 -10.46 2.38
N ALA A 582 -9.33 -10.18 1.33
CA ALA A 582 -7.93 -9.78 1.38
C ALA A 582 -7.79 -8.28 1.08
N TYR A 583 -7.09 -7.55 1.95
CA TYR A 583 -6.74 -6.15 1.80
C TYR A 583 -5.22 -6.00 1.81
N VAL A 584 -4.64 -5.42 0.76
CA VAL A 584 -3.20 -5.09 0.69
C VAL A 584 -3.06 -3.63 0.29
N GLY A 585 -2.42 -2.83 1.15
CA GLY A 585 -2.32 -1.39 0.95
C GLY A 585 -0.94 -0.80 1.24
N THR A 586 -0.89 0.52 1.29
CA THR A 586 0.34 1.30 1.50
C THR A 586 0.42 2.01 2.85
N SER A 587 -0.70 2.08 3.58
CA SER A 587 -0.91 3.02 4.68
C SER A 587 -0.67 2.39 6.06
N ASN A 588 0.12 3.05 6.91
CA ASN A 588 0.14 2.72 8.34
C ASN A 588 -1.19 3.13 8.99
N TRP A 589 -1.51 2.57 10.16
CA TRP A 589 -2.84 2.71 10.74
C TRP A 589 -2.87 3.82 11.80
N SER A 590 -2.93 5.07 11.33
CA SER A 590 -3.23 6.26 12.14
C SER A 590 -4.06 7.27 11.36
N GLU A 591 -4.68 8.23 12.06
CA GLU A 591 -5.64 9.17 11.46
C GLU A 591 -5.09 9.90 10.22
N ASP A 592 -3.88 10.42 10.32
CA ASP A 592 -3.22 11.21 9.28
C ASP A 592 -2.91 10.43 7.99
N TYR A 593 -2.71 9.10 8.07
CA TYR A 593 -2.54 8.25 6.89
C TYR A 593 -3.81 8.12 6.05
N PHE A 594 -4.97 8.25 6.70
CA PHE A 594 -6.26 8.13 6.02
C PHE A 594 -6.87 9.48 5.65
N LEU A 595 -6.58 10.55 6.40
CA LEU A 595 -7.22 11.85 6.22
C LEU A 595 -6.37 12.89 5.49
N HIS A 596 -5.04 12.74 5.49
CA HIS A 596 -4.14 13.75 4.93
C HIS A 596 -3.12 13.20 3.94
N THR A 597 -2.57 12.01 4.21
CA THR A 597 -1.53 11.39 3.40
C THR A 597 -2.11 10.51 2.29
N THR A 598 -1.43 10.43 1.15
CA THR A 598 -1.88 9.59 0.05
C THR A 598 -1.68 8.12 0.34
N GLY A 599 -2.64 7.30 -0.05
CA GLY A 599 -2.62 5.86 0.13
C GLY A 599 -3.43 5.17 -0.96
N VAL A 600 -3.12 3.91 -1.21
CA VAL A 600 -3.87 3.05 -2.12
C VAL A 600 -3.88 1.63 -1.57
N ALA A 601 -4.97 0.91 -1.84
CA ALA A 601 -5.05 -0.50 -1.54
C ALA A 601 -5.83 -1.27 -2.61
N LEU A 602 -5.50 -2.55 -2.74
CA LEU A 602 -6.28 -3.52 -3.49
C LEU A 602 -7.10 -4.33 -2.50
N VAL A 603 -8.41 -4.40 -2.75
CA VAL A 603 -9.34 -5.21 -1.96
C VAL A 603 -9.88 -6.33 -2.83
N VAL A 604 -9.76 -7.56 -2.36
CA VAL A 604 -10.11 -8.77 -3.11
C VAL A 604 -11.03 -9.64 -2.25
N ASN A 605 -12.28 -9.77 -2.68
CA ASN A 605 -13.23 -10.71 -2.08
C ASN A 605 -13.27 -12.00 -2.91
N GLN A 606 -12.94 -13.11 -2.26
CA GLN A 606 -12.95 -14.47 -2.81
C GLN A 606 -13.72 -15.42 -1.87
N SER A 607 -14.78 -14.94 -1.22
CA SER A 607 -15.59 -15.73 -0.29
C SER A 607 -16.52 -16.75 -0.96
N ASP A 608 -16.93 -16.51 -2.20
CA ASP A 608 -17.88 -17.36 -2.93
C ASP A 608 -17.20 -18.34 -3.91
N VAL A 609 -15.92 -18.66 -3.68
CA VAL A 609 -15.16 -19.58 -4.56
C VAL A 609 -15.47 -21.04 -4.25
N ALA A 610 -15.30 -21.92 -5.24
CA ALA A 610 -15.45 -23.36 -5.04
C ALA A 610 -14.42 -23.88 -4.01
N PRO A 611 -14.77 -24.84 -3.13
CA PRO A 611 -13.89 -25.34 -2.08
C PRO A 611 -12.52 -25.81 -2.59
N GLU A 612 -12.48 -26.44 -3.77
CA GLU A 612 -11.26 -26.89 -4.44
C GLU A 612 -10.34 -25.75 -4.92
N ALA A 613 -10.88 -24.55 -5.14
CA ALA A 613 -10.15 -23.37 -5.56
C ALA A 613 -9.65 -22.53 -4.38
N GLN A 614 -10.21 -22.74 -3.17
CA GLN A 614 -9.93 -21.94 -1.98
C GLN A 614 -8.43 -21.86 -1.67
N SER A 615 -7.72 -23.00 -1.78
CA SER A 615 -6.28 -23.11 -1.48
C SER A 615 -5.38 -22.30 -2.40
N TYR A 616 -5.90 -21.83 -3.54
CA TYR A 616 -5.14 -21.07 -4.54
C TYR A 616 -5.47 -19.57 -4.53
N THR A 617 -6.45 -19.15 -3.71
CA THR A 617 -6.87 -17.75 -3.61
C THR A 617 -5.78 -16.86 -3.01
N LEU A 618 -5.78 -15.57 -3.37
CA LEU A 618 -4.93 -14.58 -2.69
C LEU A 618 -5.26 -14.54 -1.19
N ARG A 619 -6.55 -14.61 -0.86
CA ARG A 619 -7.02 -14.60 0.53
C ARG A 619 -6.40 -15.76 1.32
N GLN A 620 -6.36 -16.98 0.79
CA GLN A 620 -5.69 -18.08 1.48
C GLN A 620 -4.16 -17.89 1.53
N GLN A 621 -3.52 -17.43 0.45
CA GLN A 621 -2.08 -17.16 0.45
C GLN A 621 -1.69 -16.13 1.54
N LEU A 622 -2.50 -15.09 1.77
CA LEU A 622 -2.27 -14.13 2.84
C LEU A 622 -2.50 -14.71 4.24
N VAL A 623 -3.47 -15.62 4.41
CA VAL A 623 -3.64 -16.36 5.67
C VAL A 623 -2.39 -17.19 5.95
N ASP A 624 -1.87 -17.89 4.94
CA ASP A 624 -0.71 -18.75 5.09
C ASP A 624 0.56 -17.93 5.42
N VAL A 625 0.75 -16.77 4.77
CA VAL A 625 1.82 -15.82 5.10
C VAL A 625 1.68 -15.27 6.52
N PHE A 626 0.46 -14.86 6.91
CA PHE A 626 0.22 -14.36 8.26
C PHE A 626 0.54 -15.42 9.32
N LEU A 627 0.04 -16.65 9.15
CA LEU A 627 0.26 -17.74 10.10
C LEU A 627 1.73 -18.18 10.16
N ARG A 628 2.42 -18.21 9.01
CA ARG A 628 3.88 -18.42 8.97
C ARG A 628 4.60 -17.41 9.86
N ASP A 629 4.29 -16.13 9.71
CA ASP A 629 4.94 -15.07 10.45
C ASP A 629 4.51 -15.08 11.93
N TRP A 630 3.23 -15.31 12.21
CA TRP A 630 2.60 -15.34 13.53
C TRP A 630 3.11 -16.47 14.44
N GLU A 631 3.38 -17.64 13.87
CA GLU A 631 3.91 -18.82 14.58
C GLU A 631 5.44 -18.91 14.52
N SER A 632 6.10 -17.93 13.90
CA SER A 632 7.55 -17.92 13.79
C SER A 632 8.24 -17.57 15.11
N LEU A 633 9.52 -17.93 15.20
CA LEU A 633 10.44 -17.55 16.27
C LEU A 633 10.74 -16.04 16.29
N TYR A 634 10.28 -15.29 15.28
CA TYR A 634 10.47 -13.84 15.15
C TYR A 634 9.38 -13.03 15.84
N THR A 635 8.45 -13.70 16.52
CA THR A 635 7.39 -13.05 17.29
C THR A 635 7.77 -12.87 18.75
N LEU A 636 7.40 -11.72 19.32
CA LEU A 636 7.51 -11.42 20.74
C LEU A 636 6.11 -11.17 21.34
N PRO A 637 5.84 -11.65 22.57
CA PRO A 637 4.67 -11.22 23.32
C PRO A 637 4.67 -9.69 23.52
N LEU A 638 3.48 -9.08 23.56
CA LEU A 638 3.34 -7.62 23.70
C LEU A 638 4.00 -7.09 24.98
N GLU A 639 3.96 -7.85 26.08
CA GLU A 639 4.57 -7.48 27.36
C GLU A 639 6.09 -7.26 27.26
N ASN A 640 6.71 -7.82 26.22
CA ASN A 640 8.13 -7.70 25.94
C ASN A 640 8.47 -6.53 25.00
N HIS A 641 7.55 -5.60 24.75
CA HIS A 641 7.76 -4.45 23.86
C HIS A 641 8.96 -3.56 24.22
N SER A 642 9.46 -3.61 25.46
CA SER A 642 10.71 -2.94 25.85
C SER A 642 11.94 -3.43 25.08
N GLN A 643 11.90 -4.63 24.50
CA GLN A 643 12.96 -5.21 23.69
C GLN A 643 13.12 -4.54 22.32
N CYS A 644 12.05 -3.93 21.77
CA CYS A 644 12.10 -3.22 20.48
C CYS A 644 13.16 -2.12 20.45
N ARG A 645 13.50 -1.55 21.61
CA ARG A 645 14.52 -0.49 21.75
C ARG A 645 15.94 -1.03 21.96
N LYS A 646 16.08 -2.26 22.47
CA LYS A 646 17.37 -2.82 22.86
C LYS A 646 18.20 -3.33 21.69
N GLN A 647 17.58 -3.55 20.52
CA GLN A 647 18.29 -3.95 19.29
C GLN A 647 19.29 -2.91 18.75
N SER A 648 19.32 -1.69 19.31
CA SER A 648 20.28 -0.64 18.94
C SER A 648 21.56 -0.60 19.80
N ARG A 649 21.74 -1.51 20.77
CA ARG A 649 22.76 -1.38 21.83
C ARG A 649 23.70 -2.56 22.03
N GLU A 650 23.69 -3.58 21.17
CA GLU A 650 24.66 -4.68 21.23
C GLU A 650 25.73 -4.57 20.15
#